data_AF-A0AAD1Z1Y2-F1
#
_entry.id   AF-A0AAD1Z1Y2-F1
#
_cell.length_a   1.000
_cell.length_b   1.000
_cell.length_c   1.000
_cell.angle_alpha   90.00
_cell.angle_beta   90.00
_cell.angle_gamma   90.00
#
_symmetry.space_group_name_H-M   'P 1'
#
loop_
_entity.id
_entity.type
_entity.pdbx_description
1 polymer ?
#
loop_
_entity_poly.entity_id
_entity_poly.type
_entity_poly.pdbx_seq_one_letter_code
_entity_poly.pdbx_strand_id
1 'polypeptide(L)'
;MLPRKRPLEGEAVKESESESVLKKSRFCFFADSKSVCEGSGSGSQETNIDGTSSVSLENRNSNNSCSREEPSITEMAFDVGKSHDIDEDLHSRQLAVYGRETMRRLFASNVLVSGMQGLGAEIAKNLILAGVKSVTLHDEGKVELWDLSSNFIFSENDVGKNRALASIQKLQELNNAVVISTLTMKLTKEQLSEFQAVVFTDISLENAIEFNEYCHNHQPPIAFIKTEVRGLFGIIASISNDNPALVSCVDDERLEFQDGDLVVFSEVQGMTELNDGKPRKIKTARPYSFILDEDTTSFGGYEKGGIVAQVKQPKVLNFKPLREAIKDPGDFLLCDFSKFDHPPLLHLAFQSLDKFVSELGRFPVAGSEEDAQRLYVDQRCLYFQKPLLESGTLGAKCNTQMVIPHLTENYGASRDPPEKQAPMCTVHSFPHNIDHCLTWARSEFEGLLEKTPAEVNAYLSNPAEYTSAMRNAGDAQARDNLEHILECLDRERCESFQDCITWARLKFEDYFANRVKQLTYTFPEDAVTSTGVPFWSAPKRFPRPLQFSTDDPSHLHFLMAASILRAQTFGIPVPNWHPKKLAETLDRIMVPEFQPKKDAKIVTDEKATSLAAASLDDAVVINELIMKLEQIRQKLLPNFRMKPIQFEKDDDTNYHMDLIAGLANMRARNYGILEVDKLKAKFIAGRIIPAIATSTAMATGLVCLELYKVINGGHKLEDYRNTFANLALPLFSMAEPVPPKIIKYKDMSWTVWDRWIIKGNPTLRELLKWLEDKGLNAYSISFGSCLLYNSMFPRHKERMDKKIVDVAREVAKAELPPYRHHLDIVVACEDDEDNDIDIPQISCLLLGGAFVSNTLCWFSQVGWVLSETHCRCWHAELMLD
;
A
#
# COMPACT_ATOMS: atom_id res chain seq x y z
N MET A 1 2.65 -3.34 -17.84
CA MET A 1 1.97 -3.28 -19.17
C MET A 1 1.73 -4.68 -19.69
N LEU A 2 0.68 -4.92 -20.51
CA LEU A 2 0.54 -6.11 -21.36
C LEU A 2 0.57 -5.70 -22.85
N PRO A 3 1.06 -6.54 -23.76
CA PRO A 3 1.32 -6.14 -25.15
C PRO A 3 0.04 -5.88 -25.96
N ARG A 4 0.10 -4.88 -26.84
CA ARG A 4 -1.02 -4.40 -27.66
C ARG A 4 -1.56 -5.51 -28.59
N LYS A 5 -2.85 -5.82 -28.49
CA LYS A 5 -3.60 -6.49 -29.57
C LYS A 5 -3.49 -5.67 -30.85
N ARG A 6 -3.23 -6.33 -31.99
CA ARG A 6 -3.41 -5.73 -33.33
C ARG A 6 -4.85 -5.93 -33.80
N PRO A 7 -5.38 -5.08 -34.71
CA PRO A 7 -6.74 -5.24 -35.24
C PRO A 7 -6.88 -6.54 -36.05
N LEU A 8 -8.10 -7.08 -36.06
CA LEU A 8 -8.55 -8.08 -37.01
C LEU A 8 -9.40 -7.39 -38.07
N GLU A 9 -8.89 -7.30 -39.28
CA GLU A 9 -9.70 -7.30 -40.50
C GLU A 9 -9.25 -8.51 -41.31
N GLY A 10 -10.16 -9.17 -42.03
CA GLY A 10 -9.85 -10.41 -42.70
C GLY A 10 -10.70 -10.60 -43.95
N GLU A 11 -10.04 -11.09 -45.00
CA GLU A 11 -10.66 -11.75 -46.14
C GLU A 11 -9.70 -12.85 -46.63
N ALA A 12 -10.23 -13.89 -47.28
CA ALA A 12 -9.47 -15.10 -47.59
C ALA A 12 -9.57 -15.48 -49.07
N VAL A 13 -8.43 -15.65 -49.73
CA VAL A 13 -8.28 -16.31 -51.05
C VAL A 13 -7.00 -17.18 -51.05
N LYS A 14 -7.00 -18.16 -51.96
CA LYS A 14 -6.15 -19.37 -52.05
C LYS A 14 -4.71 -19.14 -52.56
N GLU A 15 -3.92 -20.23 -52.46
CA GLU A 15 -2.96 -20.81 -53.46
C GLU A 15 -2.55 -19.88 -54.65
N SER A 16 -1.27 -19.75 -55.03
CA SER A 16 -0.39 -20.86 -55.50
C SER A 16 1.10 -20.49 -55.71
N GLU A 17 1.98 -21.50 -55.65
CA GLU A 17 3.23 -21.75 -56.41
C GLU A 17 4.37 -20.70 -56.65
N SER A 18 5.58 -21.12 -56.23
CA SER A 18 6.87 -21.16 -56.98
C SER A 18 7.87 -19.97 -57.05
N GLU A 19 9.16 -20.38 -57.00
CA GLU A 19 10.45 -19.76 -57.40
C GLU A 19 10.73 -18.26 -57.12
N SER A 20 11.53 -17.93 -56.09
CA SER A 20 13.02 -17.75 -56.09
C SER A 20 13.49 -16.35 -56.55
N VAL A 21 14.49 -15.68 -55.96
CA VAL A 21 15.94 -16.02 -55.87
C VAL A 21 16.65 -15.24 -54.72
N LEU A 22 17.63 -15.87 -54.07
CA LEU A 22 18.73 -15.32 -53.22
C LEU A 22 18.46 -14.19 -52.19
N LYS A 23 18.45 -14.57 -50.90
CA LYS A 23 19.62 -14.40 -50.01
C LYS A 23 19.48 -15.28 -48.76
N LYS A 24 20.41 -16.22 -48.54
CA LYS A 24 20.37 -17.12 -47.36
C LYS A 24 20.80 -16.39 -46.09
N SER A 25 20.02 -16.58 -45.03
CA SER A 25 20.39 -16.33 -43.64
C SER A 25 20.43 -17.66 -42.88
N ARG A 26 21.15 -17.70 -41.75
CA ARG A 26 21.11 -18.78 -40.72
C ARG A 26 21.70 -20.14 -41.19
N PHE A 27 22.16 -21.05 -40.32
CA PHE A 27 22.21 -21.13 -38.83
C PHE A 27 23.48 -21.91 -38.37
N CYS A 28 23.72 -21.97 -37.06
CA CYS A 28 24.47 -22.92 -36.20
C CYS A 28 25.40 -24.00 -36.84
N PHE A 29 26.56 -24.35 -36.27
CA PHE A 29 26.70 -25.06 -34.98
C PHE A 29 28.12 -25.01 -34.35
N PHE A 30 28.23 -25.57 -33.14
CA PHE A 30 29.39 -25.87 -32.29
C PHE A 30 30.64 -26.46 -33.00
N ALA A 31 31.84 -26.22 -32.44
CA ALA A 31 32.69 -27.25 -31.81
C ALA A 31 34.13 -26.75 -31.46
N ASP A 32 34.75 -27.34 -30.43
CA ASP A 32 36.16 -27.11 -30.05
C ASP A 32 37.16 -27.91 -30.90
N SER A 33 38.37 -27.35 -31.07
CA SER A 33 39.61 -27.83 -30.41
C SER A 33 40.89 -27.78 -31.29
N LYS A 34 41.98 -27.25 -30.69
CA LYS A 34 43.41 -27.53 -30.98
C LYS A 34 43.96 -27.20 -32.40
N SER A 35 45.26 -27.03 -32.63
CA SER A 35 46.38 -26.59 -31.77
C SER A 35 47.63 -26.34 -32.63
N VAL A 36 48.45 -25.34 -32.29
CA VAL A 36 49.92 -25.25 -32.50
C VAL A 36 50.50 -25.49 -33.90
N CYS A 37 51.29 -24.51 -34.39
CA CYS A 37 52.55 -24.78 -35.08
C CYS A 37 53.51 -23.59 -34.86
N GLU A 38 54.76 -23.86 -34.50
CA GLU A 38 55.81 -22.85 -34.28
C GLU A 38 56.69 -22.64 -35.53
N GLY A 39 57.45 -21.54 -35.58
CA GLY A 39 58.40 -21.26 -36.66
C GLY A 39 59.47 -20.25 -36.23
N SER A 40 60.62 -20.75 -35.77
CA SER A 40 61.72 -19.95 -35.21
C SER A 40 62.72 -19.41 -36.25
N GLY A 41 63.30 -18.23 -36.01
CA GLY A 41 64.45 -17.70 -36.76
C GLY A 41 65.16 -16.56 -36.02
N SER A 42 66.49 -16.48 -36.11
CA SER A 42 67.35 -15.64 -35.23
C SER A 42 68.58 -15.05 -35.95
N GLY A 43 69.04 -13.83 -35.62
CA GLY A 43 70.37 -13.33 -36.07
C GLY A 43 70.70 -11.82 -35.97
N SER A 44 71.06 -11.33 -34.77
CA SER A 44 72.16 -10.40 -34.39
C SER A 44 72.80 -9.30 -35.31
N GLN A 45 73.28 -8.21 -34.65
CA GLN A 45 74.29 -7.16 -35.05
C GLN A 45 73.87 -6.01 -36.01
N GLU A 46 74.38 -4.75 -35.97
CA GLU A 46 75.10 -3.91 -34.95
C GLU A 46 75.13 -2.37 -35.29
N THR A 47 75.16 -1.48 -34.26
CA THR A 47 75.71 -0.07 -34.13
C THR A 47 75.40 1.14 -35.08
N ASN A 48 74.99 2.27 -34.44
CA ASN A 48 75.33 3.73 -34.63
C ASN A 48 75.02 4.47 -35.98
N ILE A 49 74.65 5.78 -36.10
CA ILE A 49 75.20 7.08 -35.59
C ILE A 49 74.10 8.22 -35.54
N ASP A 50 74.41 9.38 -34.91
CA ASP A 50 73.57 10.56 -34.53
C ASP A 50 72.93 11.51 -35.60
N GLY A 51 72.04 12.42 -35.15
CA GLY A 51 71.73 13.71 -35.86
C GLY A 51 70.55 14.62 -35.39
N THR A 52 70.78 15.50 -34.40
CA THR A 52 70.24 16.90 -34.13
C THR A 52 69.01 17.51 -34.86
N SER A 53 68.27 18.54 -34.37
CA SER A 53 68.02 19.18 -33.04
C SER A 53 67.08 20.43 -33.19
N SER A 54 66.41 20.89 -32.11
CA SER A 54 65.95 22.30 -31.78
C SER A 54 64.74 22.30 -30.82
N VAL A 55 64.39 23.27 -29.97
CA VAL A 55 65.02 24.35 -29.16
C VAL A 55 63.86 25.06 -28.40
N SER A 56 63.96 25.27 -27.07
CA SER A 56 63.50 26.47 -26.29
C SER A 56 63.32 26.16 -24.78
N LEU A 57 63.53 27.17 -23.91
CA LEU A 57 63.56 27.05 -22.43
C LEU A 57 63.13 28.35 -21.72
N GLU A 58 62.30 28.21 -20.67
CA GLU A 58 62.24 28.99 -19.40
C GLU A 58 62.03 30.55 -19.41
N ASN A 59 61.54 31.23 -18.36
CA ASN A 59 61.98 31.19 -16.94
C ASN A 59 61.04 31.96 -15.95
N ARG A 60 61.17 31.66 -14.63
CA ARG A 60 60.80 32.49 -13.43
C ARG A 60 59.30 32.80 -13.14
N ASN A 61 58.80 33.07 -11.93
CA ASN A 61 59.12 32.96 -10.47
C ASN A 61 58.09 33.91 -9.76
N SER A 62 57.75 33.89 -8.46
CA SER A 62 57.96 32.97 -7.31
C SER A 62 57.07 33.42 -6.11
N ASN A 63 57.25 32.80 -4.93
CA ASN A 63 56.74 33.15 -3.57
C ASN A 63 55.40 32.48 -3.21
N ASN A 64 55.25 31.78 -2.06
CA ASN A 64 55.36 32.33 -0.70
C ASN A 64 55.78 31.27 0.36
N SER A 65 55.86 31.63 1.66
CA SER A 65 56.44 30.78 2.72
C SER A 65 55.70 30.78 4.08
N CYS A 66 55.38 29.58 4.57
CA CYS A 66 55.35 29.13 5.98
C CYS A 66 54.62 29.93 7.09
N SER A 67 53.53 29.36 7.62
CA SER A 67 53.18 29.26 9.06
C SER A 67 52.19 28.09 9.25
N ARG A 68 51.88 27.68 10.49
CA ARG A 68 51.10 26.45 10.80
C ARG A 68 49.75 26.73 11.45
N GLU A 69 48.77 25.87 11.19
CA GLU A 69 47.77 25.40 12.17
C GLU A 69 47.20 24.01 11.75
N GLU A 70 46.25 23.46 12.49
CA GLU A 70 45.97 22.00 12.58
C GLU A 70 45.13 21.38 11.44
N PRO A 71 45.22 20.05 11.19
CA PRO A 71 44.55 19.40 10.05
C PRO A 71 43.06 19.11 10.30
N SER A 72 42.18 19.73 9.52
CA SER A 72 40.76 19.34 9.39
C SER A 72 40.59 18.05 8.60
N ILE A 73 39.63 17.21 8.99
CA ILE A 73 39.27 15.97 8.30
C ILE A 73 38.78 16.29 6.87
N THR A 74 39.42 15.71 5.86
CA THR A 74 38.98 15.82 4.46
C THR A 74 37.85 14.86 4.14
N GLU A 75 36.73 15.40 3.65
CA GLU A 75 35.72 14.61 2.93
C GLU A 75 36.34 14.00 1.66
N MET A 76 36.12 12.72 1.42
CA MET A 76 36.48 12.12 0.13
C MET A 76 35.41 12.45 -0.90
N ALA A 77 35.82 13.14 -1.97
CA ALA A 77 34.90 13.59 -3.01
C ALA A 77 34.24 12.42 -3.74
N PHE A 78 32.91 12.47 -3.85
CA PHE A 78 32.14 11.57 -4.71
C PHE A 78 32.36 11.94 -6.18
N ASP A 79 32.66 10.96 -7.02
CA ASP A 79 32.69 11.12 -8.48
C ASP A 79 31.26 11.31 -8.99
N VAL A 80 31.01 12.43 -9.68
CA VAL A 80 29.66 12.83 -10.15
C VAL A 80 29.36 12.17 -11.49
N GLY A 81 29.40 10.84 -11.50
CA GLY A 81 28.79 10.01 -12.53
C GLY A 81 27.27 10.18 -12.53
N LYS A 82 26.63 10.00 -13.69
CA LYS A 82 25.17 10.14 -13.84
C LYS A 82 24.43 9.29 -12.80
N SER A 83 23.50 9.90 -12.08
CA SER A 83 22.64 9.20 -11.13
C SER A 83 21.90 8.06 -11.80
N HIS A 84 22.01 6.85 -11.23
CA HIS A 84 20.99 5.83 -11.37
C HIS A 84 19.74 6.36 -10.67
N ASP A 85 18.84 6.96 -11.46
CA ASP A 85 17.56 7.42 -10.94
C ASP A 85 16.70 6.21 -10.55
N ILE A 86 15.88 6.37 -9.50
CA ILE A 86 15.05 5.28 -9.01
C ILE A 86 13.88 5.10 -9.97
N ASP A 87 13.63 3.88 -10.43
CA ASP A 87 12.38 3.54 -11.13
C ASP A 87 11.21 3.63 -10.12
N GLU A 88 10.62 4.83 -10.04
CA GLU A 88 9.55 5.14 -9.08
C GLU A 88 8.28 4.35 -9.35
N ASP A 89 8.03 3.88 -10.59
CA ASP A 89 6.86 3.06 -10.89
C ASP A 89 7.08 1.63 -10.39
N LEU A 90 8.19 0.99 -10.76
CA LEU A 90 8.56 -0.37 -10.32
C LEU A 90 8.68 -0.45 -8.78
N HIS A 91 9.41 0.48 -8.18
CA HIS A 91 9.71 0.45 -6.74
C HIS A 91 8.72 1.24 -5.88
N SER A 92 7.70 1.90 -6.45
CA SER A 92 6.68 2.71 -5.75
C SER A 92 6.28 2.20 -4.36
N ARG A 93 5.81 0.95 -4.27
CA ARG A 93 5.30 0.36 -3.02
C ARG A 93 6.39 0.08 -1.98
N GLN A 94 7.64 -0.16 -2.43
CA GLN A 94 8.82 -0.34 -1.57
C GLN A 94 9.41 1.00 -1.13
N LEU A 95 9.36 2.01 -2.00
CA LEU A 95 9.84 3.37 -1.75
C LEU A 95 9.06 4.05 -0.62
N ALA A 96 7.78 3.70 -0.45
CA ALA A 96 6.96 4.08 0.71
C ALA A 96 7.41 3.46 2.05
N VAL A 97 8.23 2.41 2.03
CA VAL A 97 8.74 1.70 3.23
C VAL A 97 10.18 2.07 3.53
N TYR A 98 11.05 2.02 2.51
CA TYR A 98 12.49 2.28 2.67
C TYR A 98 12.85 3.77 2.58
N GLY A 99 12.11 4.56 1.81
CA GLY A 99 12.47 5.93 1.45
C GLY A 99 13.60 6.00 0.40
N ARG A 100 13.70 7.16 -0.28
CA ARG A 100 14.63 7.38 -1.40
C ARG A 100 16.09 7.03 -1.05
N GLU A 101 16.55 7.44 0.13
CA GLU A 101 17.95 7.33 0.52
C GLU A 101 18.37 5.90 0.87
N THR A 102 17.53 5.14 1.58
CA THR A 102 17.80 3.73 1.88
C THR A 102 17.89 2.91 0.59
N MET A 103 17.02 3.17 -0.40
CA MET A 103 17.09 2.47 -1.69
C MET A 103 18.33 2.84 -2.50
N ARG A 104 18.81 4.09 -2.50
CA ARG A 104 20.13 4.42 -3.10
C ARG A 104 21.26 3.60 -2.50
N ARG A 105 21.26 3.42 -1.18
CA ARG A 105 22.27 2.60 -0.47
C ARG A 105 22.14 1.11 -0.81
N LEU A 106 20.92 0.58 -0.94
CA LEU A 106 20.67 -0.79 -1.43
C LEU A 106 21.18 -0.96 -2.87
N PHE A 107 20.81 -0.04 -3.77
CA PHE A 107 21.16 -0.05 -5.21
C PHE A 107 22.67 0.12 -5.45
N ALA A 108 23.45 0.49 -4.42
CA ALA A 108 24.90 0.53 -4.44
C ALA A 108 25.59 -0.70 -3.82
N SER A 109 24.85 -1.58 -3.13
CA SER A 109 25.40 -2.68 -2.32
C SER A 109 25.52 -4.01 -3.08
N ASN A 110 26.71 -4.60 -3.08
CA ASN A 110 26.96 -5.98 -3.48
C ASN A 110 26.69 -6.93 -2.30
N VAL A 111 25.96 -8.02 -2.51
CA VAL A 111 25.63 -9.01 -1.47
C VAL A 111 26.02 -10.44 -1.90
N LEU A 112 26.63 -11.20 -1.00
CA LEU A 112 26.87 -12.64 -1.17
C LEU A 112 25.80 -13.46 -0.45
N VAL A 113 25.23 -14.47 -1.12
CA VAL A 113 24.39 -15.51 -0.51
C VAL A 113 25.09 -16.85 -0.69
N SER A 114 25.41 -17.53 0.41
CA SER A 114 26.19 -18.76 0.46
C SER A 114 25.34 -19.91 1.01
N GLY A 115 25.21 -20.97 0.22
CA GLY A 115 24.16 -21.98 0.31
C GLY A 115 22.95 -21.57 -0.54
N MET A 116 22.57 -22.43 -1.50
CA MET A 116 21.45 -22.24 -2.43
C MET A 116 20.43 -23.40 -2.32
N GLN A 117 20.18 -23.83 -1.09
CA GLN A 117 18.98 -24.58 -0.69
C GLN A 117 17.79 -23.60 -0.55
N GLY A 118 16.59 -24.08 -0.18
CA GLY A 118 15.37 -23.25 -0.15
C GLY A 118 15.48 -21.94 0.66
N LEU A 119 16.22 -21.94 1.77
CA LEU A 119 16.48 -20.74 2.56
C LEU A 119 17.31 -19.69 1.80
N GLY A 120 18.38 -20.11 1.13
CA GLY A 120 19.21 -19.23 0.29
C GLY A 120 18.47 -18.72 -0.94
N ALA A 121 17.65 -19.56 -1.56
CA ALA A 121 16.75 -19.19 -2.66
C ALA A 121 15.77 -18.08 -2.27
N GLU A 122 15.11 -18.21 -1.12
CA GLU A 122 14.15 -17.23 -0.62
C GLU A 122 14.82 -15.91 -0.22
N ILE A 123 16.00 -15.96 0.40
CA ILE A 123 16.82 -14.78 0.71
C ILE A 123 17.26 -14.06 -0.57
N ALA A 124 17.83 -14.79 -1.53
CA ALA A 124 18.27 -14.23 -2.81
C ALA A 124 17.10 -13.58 -3.58
N LYS A 125 15.96 -14.26 -3.67
CA LYS A 125 14.72 -13.73 -4.28
C LYS A 125 14.32 -12.39 -3.65
N ASN A 126 14.31 -12.29 -2.32
CA ASN A 126 13.93 -11.05 -1.63
C ASN A 126 14.96 -9.92 -1.81
N LEU A 127 16.27 -10.23 -1.85
CA LEU A 127 17.32 -9.24 -2.15
C LEU A 127 17.22 -8.69 -3.58
N ILE A 128 16.97 -9.57 -4.56
CA ILE A 128 16.85 -9.20 -5.98
C ILE A 128 15.60 -8.36 -6.22
N LEU A 129 14.47 -8.74 -5.61
CA LEU A 129 13.23 -7.95 -5.64
C LEU A 129 13.36 -6.60 -4.90
N ALA A 130 14.28 -6.47 -3.93
CA ALA A 130 14.60 -5.20 -3.28
C ALA A 130 15.59 -4.32 -4.08
N GLY A 131 16.14 -4.80 -5.20
CA GLY A 131 16.95 -4.01 -6.12
C GLY A 131 18.39 -3.74 -5.69
N VAL A 132 19.03 -4.64 -4.93
CA VAL A 132 20.47 -4.47 -4.60
C VAL A 132 21.35 -4.45 -5.86
N LYS A 133 22.54 -3.81 -5.79
CA LYS A 133 23.42 -3.66 -6.97
C LYS A 133 23.77 -4.99 -7.65
N SER A 134 24.14 -5.97 -6.84
CA SER A 134 24.46 -7.32 -7.29
C SER A 134 24.21 -8.36 -6.20
N VAL A 135 23.88 -9.58 -6.63
CA VAL A 135 23.82 -10.76 -5.77
C VAL A 135 24.73 -11.84 -6.34
N THR A 136 25.75 -12.22 -5.57
CA THR A 136 26.58 -13.39 -5.89
C THR A 136 26.05 -14.59 -5.12
N LEU A 137 25.83 -15.70 -5.83
CA LEU A 137 25.32 -16.95 -5.28
C LEU A 137 26.48 -17.95 -5.15
N HIS A 138 26.76 -18.43 -3.95
CA HIS A 138 27.79 -19.44 -3.68
C HIS A 138 27.15 -20.76 -3.25
N ASP A 139 27.50 -21.86 -3.93
CA ASP A 139 27.18 -23.22 -3.47
C ASP A 139 28.16 -24.19 -4.13
N GLU A 140 28.77 -25.10 -3.37
CA GLU A 140 29.67 -26.15 -3.89
C GLU A 140 28.89 -27.40 -4.35
N GLY A 141 27.66 -27.56 -3.88
CA GLY A 141 26.81 -28.73 -4.06
C GLY A 141 26.09 -28.79 -5.41
N LYS A 142 25.42 -29.92 -5.62
CA LYS A 142 24.56 -30.19 -6.77
C LYS A 142 23.09 -30.15 -6.35
N VAL A 143 22.22 -29.83 -7.30
CA VAL A 143 20.78 -30.00 -7.14
C VAL A 143 20.49 -31.49 -6.97
N GLU A 144 19.88 -31.85 -5.85
CA GLU A 144 19.41 -33.20 -5.55
C GLU A 144 17.89 -33.16 -5.38
N LEU A 145 17.21 -34.32 -5.48
CA LEU A 145 15.74 -34.36 -5.54
C LEU A 145 15.06 -33.73 -4.30
N TRP A 146 15.72 -33.77 -3.15
CA TRP A 146 15.23 -33.16 -1.90
C TRP A 146 15.32 -31.63 -1.87
N ASP A 147 16.16 -31.00 -2.70
CA ASP A 147 16.21 -29.52 -2.78
C ASP A 147 14.85 -28.95 -3.22
N LEU A 148 14.15 -29.66 -4.11
CA LEU A 148 12.86 -29.26 -4.67
C LEU A 148 11.75 -29.15 -3.60
N SER A 149 11.92 -29.76 -2.42
CA SER A 149 10.97 -29.68 -1.31
C SER A 149 10.80 -28.25 -0.76
N SER A 150 11.81 -27.39 -0.91
CA SER A 150 11.74 -25.99 -0.46
C SER A 150 12.34 -24.98 -1.45
N ASN A 151 13.19 -25.41 -2.39
CA ASN A 151 13.76 -24.55 -3.41
C ASN A 151 12.90 -24.53 -4.68
N PHE A 152 11.97 -23.57 -4.72
CA PHE A 152 11.10 -23.25 -5.86
C PHE A 152 11.85 -22.87 -7.16
N ILE A 153 13.17 -22.66 -7.12
CA ILE A 153 13.98 -22.35 -8.29
C ILE A 153 14.28 -23.61 -9.11
N PHE A 154 14.34 -24.80 -8.53
CA PHE A 154 14.76 -26.00 -9.25
C PHE A 154 13.59 -26.78 -9.88
N SER A 155 13.93 -27.63 -10.84
CA SER A 155 13.05 -28.64 -11.43
C SER A 155 13.80 -29.97 -11.55
N GLU A 156 13.10 -31.08 -11.83
CA GLU A 156 13.75 -32.38 -12.01
C GLU A 156 14.83 -32.36 -13.13
N ASN A 157 14.64 -31.50 -14.14
CA ASN A 157 15.60 -31.27 -15.22
C ASN A 157 16.88 -30.53 -14.79
N ASP A 158 16.96 -30.09 -13.53
CA ASP A 158 18.10 -29.40 -12.94
C ASP A 158 18.96 -30.30 -12.03
N VAL A 159 18.46 -31.48 -11.67
CA VAL A 159 19.16 -32.45 -10.81
C VAL A 159 20.54 -32.81 -11.40
N GLY A 160 21.56 -32.78 -10.55
CA GLY A 160 22.96 -33.03 -10.92
C GLY A 160 23.74 -31.80 -11.43
N LYS A 161 23.07 -30.68 -11.76
CA LYS A 161 23.72 -29.38 -11.99
C LYS A 161 24.17 -28.78 -10.65
N ASN A 162 25.11 -27.84 -10.67
CA ASN A 162 25.44 -27.05 -9.47
C ASN A 162 24.29 -26.11 -9.10
N ARG A 163 23.99 -25.98 -7.79
CA ARG A 163 22.82 -25.20 -7.29
C ARG A 163 22.89 -23.72 -7.64
N ALA A 164 24.06 -23.08 -7.46
CA ALA A 164 24.24 -21.66 -7.78
C ALA A 164 24.07 -21.41 -9.29
N LEU A 165 24.72 -22.21 -10.14
CA LEU A 165 24.58 -22.11 -11.61
C LEU A 165 23.15 -22.35 -12.09
N ALA A 166 22.45 -23.36 -11.54
CA ALA A 166 21.06 -23.65 -11.89
C ALA A 166 20.10 -22.51 -11.48
N SER A 167 20.49 -21.68 -10.51
CA SER A 167 19.64 -20.60 -9.99
C SER A 167 19.63 -19.33 -10.86
N ILE A 168 20.69 -19.07 -11.64
CA ILE A 168 20.92 -17.78 -12.31
C ILE A 168 19.71 -17.33 -13.13
N GLN A 169 19.24 -18.15 -14.08
CA GLN A 169 18.26 -17.71 -15.08
C GLN A 169 16.95 -17.24 -14.43
N LYS A 170 16.34 -18.09 -13.60
CA LYS A 170 15.05 -17.82 -12.95
C LYS A 170 15.14 -16.69 -11.92
N LEU A 171 16.29 -16.51 -11.27
CA LEU A 171 16.49 -15.36 -10.37
C LEU A 171 16.71 -14.05 -11.15
N GLN A 172 17.35 -14.09 -12.32
CA GLN A 172 17.58 -12.91 -13.15
C GLN A 172 16.26 -12.38 -13.74
N GLU A 173 15.33 -13.29 -14.08
CA GLU A 173 13.97 -12.97 -14.52
C GLU A 173 13.16 -12.15 -13.50
N LEU A 174 13.53 -12.16 -12.20
CA LEU A 174 12.85 -11.38 -11.16
C LEU A 174 13.16 -9.87 -11.23
N ASN A 175 14.41 -9.50 -11.57
CA ASN A 175 14.81 -8.10 -11.71
C ASN A 175 16.06 -7.98 -12.60
N ASN A 176 15.87 -7.47 -13.82
CA ASN A 176 16.96 -7.28 -14.80
C ASN A 176 17.95 -6.16 -14.43
N ALA A 177 17.67 -5.33 -13.42
CA ALA A 177 18.59 -4.29 -12.95
C ALA A 177 19.65 -4.82 -11.96
N VAL A 178 19.42 -5.97 -11.33
CA VAL A 178 20.33 -6.59 -10.35
C VAL A 178 21.29 -7.51 -11.10
N VAL A 179 22.60 -7.30 -10.94
CA VAL A 179 23.60 -8.20 -11.55
C VAL A 179 23.72 -9.48 -10.73
N ILE A 180 23.41 -10.63 -11.32
CA ILE A 180 23.58 -11.94 -10.66
C ILE A 180 24.87 -12.62 -11.12
N SER A 181 25.66 -13.11 -10.17
CA SER A 181 26.87 -13.89 -10.45
C SER A 181 26.97 -15.14 -9.56
N THR A 182 27.93 -16.02 -9.81
CA THR A 182 28.04 -17.30 -9.09
C THR A 182 29.47 -17.68 -8.74
N LEU A 183 29.63 -18.33 -7.58
CA LEU A 183 30.86 -18.99 -7.14
C LEU A 183 30.56 -20.48 -6.87
N THR A 184 31.22 -21.39 -7.59
CA THR A 184 30.96 -22.85 -7.52
C THR A 184 32.11 -23.64 -6.92
N MET A 185 33.07 -22.93 -6.33
CA MET A 185 34.32 -23.45 -5.78
C MET A 185 34.44 -22.91 -4.35
N LYS A 186 35.04 -23.69 -3.45
CA LYS A 186 35.22 -23.35 -2.04
C LYS A 186 35.65 -21.89 -1.84
N LEU A 187 34.77 -21.13 -1.19
CA LEU A 187 34.94 -19.73 -0.84
C LEU A 187 36.18 -19.48 0.03
N THR A 188 36.95 -18.44 -0.30
CA THR A 188 38.07 -17.93 0.52
C THR A 188 37.72 -16.61 1.19
N LYS A 189 38.51 -16.20 2.20
CA LYS A 189 38.23 -14.98 2.99
C LYS A 189 38.38 -13.72 2.16
N GLU A 190 39.36 -13.72 1.28
CA GLU A 190 39.76 -12.60 0.44
C GLU A 190 38.65 -12.22 -0.56
N GLN A 191 37.82 -13.20 -0.96
CA GLN A 191 36.63 -12.96 -1.79
C GLN A 191 35.52 -12.23 -1.03
N LEU A 192 35.49 -12.30 0.31
CA LEU A 192 34.47 -11.62 1.12
C LEU A 192 34.60 -10.09 1.02
N SER A 193 35.81 -9.57 0.76
CA SER A 193 36.12 -8.15 0.60
C SER A 193 35.43 -7.46 -0.59
N GLU A 194 34.87 -8.22 -1.55
CA GLU A 194 34.12 -7.66 -2.68
C GLU A 194 32.68 -7.23 -2.29
N PHE A 195 32.20 -7.67 -1.12
CA PHE A 195 30.82 -7.55 -0.67
C PHE A 195 30.65 -6.58 0.49
N GLN A 196 29.46 -5.97 0.59
CA GLN A 196 29.09 -5.11 1.73
C GLN A 196 28.32 -5.92 2.78
N ALA A 197 27.64 -6.99 2.36
CA ALA A 197 27.02 -7.97 3.23
C ALA A 197 27.24 -9.40 2.71
N VAL A 198 27.42 -10.35 3.63
CA VAL A 198 27.58 -11.77 3.35
C VAL A 198 26.59 -12.57 4.19
N VAL A 199 25.81 -13.44 3.54
CA VAL A 199 24.78 -14.28 4.17
C VAL A 199 25.14 -15.75 3.97
N PHE A 200 25.18 -16.51 5.06
CA PHE A 200 25.45 -17.94 5.06
C PHE A 200 24.23 -18.73 5.56
N THR A 201 23.76 -19.68 4.74
CA THR A 201 22.57 -20.50 5.03
C THR A 201 22.87 -21.98 5.28
N ASP A 202 24.05 -22.46 4.88
CA ASP A 202 24.55 -23.80 5.23
C ASP A 202 26.09 -23.73 5.33
N ILE A 203 26.61 -23.66 6.56
CA ILE A 203 28.04 -23.51 6.84
C ILE A 203 28.39 -24.11 8.21
N SER A 204 29.52 -24.83 8.30
CA SER A 204 30.00 -25.34 9.59
C SER A 204 30.31 -24.20 10.57
N LEU A 205 30.06 -24.45 11.86
CA LEU A 205 30.25 -23.44 12.91
C LEU A 205 31.70 -22.91 12.97
N GLU A 206 32.69 -23.76 12.67
CA GLU A 206 34.11 -23.40 12.62
C GLU A 206 34.40 -22.37 11.52
N ASN A 207 33.97 -22.67 10.27
CA ASN A 207 34.13 -21.75 9.13
C ASN A 207 33.31 -20.46 9.34
N ALA A 208 32.13 -20.56 9.98
CA ALA A 208 31.30 -19.40 10.28
C ALA A 208 31.96 -18.43 11.27
N ILE A 209 32.60 -18.95 12.32
CA ILE A 209 33.40 -18.13 13.26
C ILE A 209 34.58 -17.49 12.52
N GLU A 210 35.29 -18.27 11.70
CA GLU A 210 36.45 -17.81 10.95
C GLU A 210 36.12 -16.69 9.92
N PHE A 211 35.01 -16.83 9.19
CA PHE A 211 34.53 -15.80 8.26
C PHE A 211 33.94 -14.58 8.99
N ASN A 212 33.20 -14.77 10.08
CA ASN A 212 32.72 -13.66 10.91
C ASN A 212 33.90 -12.81 11.44
N GLU A 213 34.97 -13.46 11.92
CA GLU A 213 36.17 -12.77 12.39
C GLU A 213 36.89 -12.01 11.28
N TYR A 214 36.90 -12.53 10.05
CA TYR A 214 37.42 -11.76 8.91
C TYR A 214 36.54 -10.54 8.61
N CYS A 215 35.22 -10.74 8.46
CA CYS A 215 34.27 -9.68 8.11
C CYS A 215 34.23 -8.54 9.14
N HIS A 216 34.34 -8.85 10.44
CA HIS A 216 34.31 -7.89 11.53
C HIS A 216 35.62 -7.08 11.66
N ASN A 217 36.77 -7.69 11.33
CA ASN A 217 38.08 -7.02 11.35
C ASN A 217 38.46 -6.34 10.02
N HIS A 218 37.63 -6.47 8.98
CA HIS A 218 37.84 -5.82 7.68
C HIS A 218 37.58 -4.31 7.77
N GLN A 219 38.22 -3.52 6.90
CA GLN A 219 38.09 -2.06 6.85
C GLN A 219 37.71 -1.62 5.42
N PRO A 220 36.48 -1.16 5.14
CA PRO A 220 35.34 -1.05 6.07
C PRO A 220 34.79 -2.43 6.50
N PRO A 221 34.15 -2.54 7.68
CA PRO A 221 33.55 -3.79 8.13
C PRO A 221 32.49 -4.34 7.17
N ILE A 222 32.47 -5.66 7.01
CA ILE A 222 31.52 -6.38 6.16
C ILE A 222 30.40 -6.92 7.04
N ALA A 223 29.14 -6.69 6.67
CA ALA A 223 28.00 -7.20 7.45
C ALA A 223 27.89 -8.72 7.30
N PHE A 224 28.05 -9.47 8.40
CA PHE A 224 27.98 -10.94 8.42
C PHE A 224 26.63 -11.41 8.98
N ILE A 225 25.97 -12.34 8.27
CA ILE A 225 24.71 -12.96 8.69
C ILE A 225 24.83 -14.49 8.55
N LYS A 226 24.61 -15.24 9.63
CA LYS A 226 24.33 -16.70 9.60
C LYS A 226 22.87 -16.92 9.95
N THR A 227 22.17 -17.75 9.18
CA THR A 227 20.77 -18.13 9.43
C THR A 227 20.54 -19.56 8.98
N GLU A 228 19.79 -20.36 9.73
CA GLU A 228 19.49 -21.75 9.38
C GLU A 228 18.05 -22.12 9.74
N VAL A 229 17.50 -23.05 8.97
CA VAL A 229 16.19 -23.67 9.20
C VAL A 229 16.38 -25.18 9.23
N ARG A 230 15.87 -25.83 10.28
CA ARG A 230 16.02 -27.26 10.54
C ARG A 230 14.64 -27.81 10.95
N GLY A 231 13.83 -28.16 9.95
CA GLY A 231 12.41 -28.54 10.16
C GLY A 231 11.57 -27.36 10.62
N LEU A 232 10.75 -27.55 11.66
CA LEU A 232 9.92 -26.48 12.27
C LEU A 232 10.71 -25.45 13.10
N PHE A 233 12.04 -25.56 13.16
CA PHE A 233 12.90 -24.67 13.96
C PHE A 233 13.78 -23.78 13.07
N GLY A 234 13.93 -22.51 13.47
CA GLY A 234 14.90 -21.57 12.91
C GLY A 234 15.41 -20.62 14.01
N ILE A 235 16.59 -20.02 13.80
CA ILE A 235 17.25 -19.13 14.77
C ILE A 235 17.52 -17.75 14.15
N ILE A 236 17.28 -16.70 14.94
CA ILE A 236 17.68 -15.31 14.69
C ILE A 236 18.64 -14.90 15.82
N ALA A 237 19.72 -14.16 15.52
CA ALA A 237 20.93 -14.18 16.34
C ALA A 237 21.21 -12.99 17.30
N SER A 238 20.41 -11.91 17.35
CA SER A 238 20.34 -10.91 18.47
C SER A 238 19.53 -9.63 18.16
N ILE A 239 19.03 -8.91 19.20
CA ILE A 239 18.82 -7.43 19.35
C ILE A 239 18.08 -7.10 20.70
N SER A 240 18.41 -5.98 21.39
CA SER A 240 17.92 -5.55 22.75
C SER A 240 18.44 -4.10 23.11
N ASN A 241 18.02 -3.31 24.12
CA ASN A 241 16.84 -3.12 25.03
C ASN A 241 16.96 -1.71 25.77
N ASP A 242 15.95 -1.20 26.53
CA ASP A 242 15.80 0.23 26.97
C ASP A 242 15.29 0.50 28.45
N ASN A 243 14.68 1.71 28.74
CA ASN A 243 14.02 2.31 29.98
C ASN A 243 14.73 3.62 30.49
N PRO A 244 14.18 4.67 31.21
CA PRO A 244 12.88 4.91 31.92
C PRO A 244 12.18 6.31 31.68
N ALA A 245 11.39 6.86 32.66
CA ALA A 245 10.39 7.97 32.51
C ALA A 245 10.11 8.86 33.79
N LEU A 246 9.15 9.83 34.00
CA LEU A 246 7.93 10.30 33.28
C LEU A 246 7.29 11.73 33.70
N VAL A 247 7.04 12.76 32.82
CA VAL A 247 6.29 14.07 32.99
C VAL A 247 5.29 14.46 31.80
N SER A 248 4.42 15.51 31.83
CA SER A 248 3.29 15.72 30.84
C SER A 248 2.59 17.12 30.71
N CYS A 249 1.79 17.33 29.64
CA CYS A 249 0.56 18.17 29.61
C CYS A 249 -0.64 17.46 28.89
N VAL A 250 -1.58 18.26 28.37
CA VAL A 250 -3.02 18.09 28.08
C VAL A 250 -3.38 19.22 27.09
N ASP A 251 -4.21 19.15 26.04
CA ASP A 251 -4.97 18.11 25.29
C ASP A 251 -5.06 18.63 23.81
N ASP A 252 -5.64 18.03 22.75
CA ASP A 252 -6.57 16.90 22.57
C ASP A 252 -6.08 15.82 21.56
N GLU A 253 -5.13 16.11 20.65
CA GLU A 253 -4.56 15.05 19.79
C GLU A 253 -3.47 14.28 20.55
N ARG A 254 -3.59 12.94 20.55
CA ARG A 254 -2.65 12.05 21.25
C ARG A 254 -1.30 12.01 20.54
N LEU A 255 -0.24 12.41 21.26
CA LEU A 255 1.15 12.35 20.81
C LEU A 255 1.70 10.91 20.91
N GLU A 256 2.54 10.52 19.94
CA GLU A 256 3.19 9.20 19.87
C GLU A 256 4.69 9.23 20.24
N PHE A 257 5.21 10.36 20.74
CA PHE A 257 6.61 10.53 21.14
C PHE A 257 6.99 9.68 22.38
N GLN A 258 8.28 9.40 22.53
CA GLN A 258 8.86 8.60 23.59
C GLN A 258 9.99 9.33 24.35
N ASP A 259 10.36 8.80 25.52
CA ASP A 259 11.37 9.41 26.38
C ASP A 259 12.77 9.25 25.76
N GLY A 260 13.50 10.37 25.65
CA GLY A 260 14.78 10.42 24.95
C GLY A 260 14.69 10.67 23.44
N ASP A 261 13.49 10.78 22.86
CA ASP A 261 13.33 11.31 21.49
C ASP A 261 13.98 12.69 21.36
N LEU A 262 14.42 13.03 20.16
CA LEU A 262 14.85 14.40 19.85
C LEU A 262 13.78 15.06 19.00
N VAL A 263 13.53 16.34 19.26
CA VAL A 263 12.57 17.16 18.52
C VAL A 263 13.18 18.47 18.06
N VAL A 264 12.76 18.95 16.89
CA VAL A 264 12.99 20.33 16.44
C VAL A 264 11.66 21.08 16.48
N PHE A 265 11.73 22.40 16.67
CA PHE A 265 10.57 23.28 16.64
C PHE A 265 10.61 24.19 15.41
N SER A 266 9.43 24.59 14.95
CA SER A 266 9.25 25.68 14.00
C SER A 266 7.98 26.47 14.33
N GLU A 267 7.83 27.67 13.80
CA GLU A 267 6.65 28.55 13.98
C GLU A 267 6.31 28.92 15.45
N VAL A 268 7.24 28.79 16.40
CA VAL A 268 7.06 29.24 17.79
C VAL A 268 7.20 30.76 17.85
N GLN A 269 6.17 31.47 18.33
CA GLN A 269 6.17 32.93 18.48
C GLN A 269 6.42 33.33 19.95
N GLY A 270 7.05 34.48 20.16
CA GLY A 270 7.58 34.92 21.46
C GLY A 270 8.90 34.24 21.88
N MET A 271 8.97 32.91 21.80
CA MET A 271 10.15 32.10 22.13
C MET A 271 10.92 31.67 20.87
N THR A 272 11.50 32.64 20.17
CA THR A 272 12.10 32.48 18.84
C THR A 272 13.30 31.53 18.78
N GLU A 273 13.99 31.36 19.88
CA GLU A 273 15.22 30.60 20.09
C GLU A 273 15.03 29.09 19.84
N LEU A 274 13.79 28.59 20.00
CA LEU A 274 13.43 27.21 19.68
C LEU A 274 13.39 26.93 18.17
N ASN A 275 13.19 27.95 17.32
CA ASN A 275 13.09 27.80 15.86
C ASN A 275 14.46 27.67 15.15
N ASP A 276 15.56 27.54 15.90
CA ASP A 276 16.93 27.46 15.37
C ASP A 276 17.28 26.13 14.67
N GLY A 277 16.32 25.20 14.58
CA GLY A 277 16.49 23.88 13.96
C GLY A 277 17.36 22.89 14.75
N LYS A 278 17.84 23.22 15.95
CA LYS A 278 18.63 22.29 16.78
C LYS A 278 17.74 21.19 17.38
N PRO A 279 18.10 19.90 17.24
CA PRO A 279 17.38 18.80 17.90
C PRO A 279 17.54 18.88 19.42
N ARG A 280 16.43 18.98 20.13
CA ARG A 280 16.31 19.09 21.58
C ARG A 280 15.75 17.81 22.18
N LYS A 281 16.34 17.33 23.27
CA LYS A 281 15.96 16.03 23.83
C LYS A 281 14.68 16.14 24.66
N ILE A 282 13.74 15.25 24.39
CA ILE A 282 12.59 14.98 25.24
C ILE A 282 13.09 14.28 26.51
N LYS A 283 12.93 14.94 27.64
CA LYS A 283 13.17 14.40 28.99
C LYS A 283 12.06 13.41 29.39
N THR A 284 10.81 13.68 28.97
CA THR A 284 9.70 12.71 28.89
C THR A 284 8.64 13.14 27.89
N ALA A 285 7.99 12.18 27.20
CA ALA A 285 6.64 12.33 26.65
C ALA A 285 5.54 11.60 27.48
N ARG A 286 4.38 12.25 27.63
CA ARG A 286 3.11 11.66 28.07
C ARG A 286 2.02 11.99 27.04
N PRO A 287 0.81 11.40 27.09
CA PRO A 287 -0.10 11.32 25.94
C PRO A 287 -0.45 12.60 25.18
N TYR A 288 -0.33 13.78 25.78
CA TYR A 288 -0.64 15.07 25.13
C TYR A 288 0.45 16.16 25.32
N SER A 289 1.60 15.86 25.94
CA SER A 289 2.78 16.75 25.92
C SER A 289 4.03 16.11 26.54
N PHE A 290 5.17 16.76 26.33
CA PHE A 290 6.50 16.36 26.72
C PHE A 290 7.26 17.51 27.42
N ILE A 291 8.32 17.20 28.17
CA ILE A 291 9.28 18.16 28.72
C ILE A 291 10.62 18.04 28.00
N LEU A 292 11.30 19.18 27.79
CA LEU A 292 12.64 19.24 27.21
C LEU A 292 13.75 19.10 28.27
N ASP A 293 14.91 18.59 27.85
CA ASP A 293 16.14 18.47 28.63
C ASP A 293 17.07 19.70 28.41
N GLU A 294 16.49 20.91 28.41
CA GLU A 294 17.17 22.20 28.14
C GLU A 294 16.59 23.30 29.05
N ASP A 295 17.41 24.28 29.44
CA ASP A 295 17.00 25.42 30.27
C ASP A 295 16.52 26.60 29.41
N THR A 296 15.20 26.76 29.30
CA THR A 296 14.56 27.84 28.54
C THR A 296 14.35 29.14 29.33
N THR A 297 14.82 29.24 30.58
CA THR A 297 14.62 30.45 31.42
C THR A 297 15.34 31.70 30.90
N SER A 298 16.26 31.53 29.95
CA SER A 298 16.98 32.61 29.27
C SER A 298 16.32 33.08 27.95
N PHE A 299 15.25 32.42 27.49
CA PHE A 299 14.62 32.69 26.20
C PHE A 299 13.47 33.71 26.31
N GLY A 300 13.04 34.24 25.15
CA GLY A 300 11.82 35.04 25.03
C GLY A 300 10.56 34.31 25.55
N GLY A 301 9.65 35.06 26.16
CA GLY A 301 8.39 34.50 26.67
C GLY A 301 7.48 34.02 25.54
N TYR A 302 6.96 32.79 25.64
CA TYR A 302 6.06 32.21 24.63
C TYR A 302 4.78 33.03 24.46
N GLU A 303 4.40 33.31 23.21
CA GLU A 303 3.18 34.02 22.84
C GLU A 303 2.11 33.09 22.27
N LYS A 304 2.43 32.37 21.17
CA LYS A 304 1.52 31.46 20.44
C LYS A 304 2.26 30.61 19.41
N GLY A 305 1.56 29.63 18.84
CA GLY A 305 2.06 28.81 17.73
C GLY A 305 3.03 27.70 18.16
N GLY A 306 3.82 27.21 17.22
CA GLY A 306 4.73 26.08 17.40
C GLY A 306 4.25 24.78 16.74
N ILE A 307 5.10 24.23 15.87
CA ILE A 307 5.10 22.82 15.45
C ILE A 307 6.27 22.14 16.16
N VAL A 308 6.08 20.88 16.57
CA VAL A 308 7.15 19.99 17.02
C VAL A 308 7.30 18.83 16.02
N ALA A 309 8.54 18.50 15.64
CA ALA A 309 8.84 17.39 14.73
C ALA A 309 9.95 16.49 15.31
N GLN A 310 9.70 15.18 15.37
CA GLN A 310 10.67 14.17 15.82
C GLN A 310 11.84 14.05 14.82
N VAL A 311 13.06 14.05 15.35
CA VAL A 311 14.31 13.84 14.61
C VAL A 311 14.99 12.58 15.15
N LYS A 312 15.17 11.57 14.30
CA LYS A 312 15.86 10.33 14.68
C LYS A 312 17.36 10.49 14.43
N GLN A 313 18.16 10.56 15.49
CA GLN A 313 19.62 10.56 15.38
C GLN A 313 20.15 9.18 14.95
N PRO A 314 21.31 9.13 14.24
CA PRO A 314 21.98 7.88 13.93
C PRO A 314 22.56 7.24 15.20
N LYS A 315 21.92 6.18 15.70
CA LYS A 315 22.40 5.39 16.84
C LYS A 315 23.45 4.38 16.35
N VAL A 316 24.72 4.57 16.72
CA VAL A 316 25.79 3.58 16.47
C VAL A 316 25.58 2.40 17.42
N LEU A 317 25.52 1.18 16.87
CA LEU A 317 25.36 -0.07 17.62
C LEU A 317 26.62 -0.93 17.43
N ASN A 318 27.18 -1.42 18.53
CA ASN A 318 28.35 -2.30 18.54
C ASN A 318 27.89 -3.73 18.85
N PHE A 319 28.30 -4.71 18.05
CA PHE A 319 27.89 -6.11 18.16
C PHE A 319 29.06 -6.99 18.58
N LYS A 320 28.83 -7.97 19.47
CA LYS A 320 29.85 -8.97 19.85
C LYS A 320 30.22 -9.86 18.65
N PRO A 321 31.47 -10.32 18.50
CA PRO A 321 31.81 -11.38 17.57
C PRO A 321 31.06 -12.69 17.85
N LEU A 322 30.78 -13.48 16.82
CA LEU A 322 30.02 -14.74 16.93
C LEU A 322 30.63 -15.71 17.98
N ARG A 323 31.96 -15.79 18.09
CA ARG A 323 32.68 -16.60 19.10
C ARG A 323 32.32 -16.25 20.55
N GLU A 324 31.95 -15.00 20.81
CA GLU A 324 31.54 -14.50 22.12
C GLU A 324 30.03 -14.65 22.30
N ALA A 325 29.23 -14.27 21.29
CA ALA A 325 27.78 -14.42 21.30
C ALA A 325 27.30 -15.88 21.48
N ILE A 326 28.06 -16.88 21.02
CA ILE A 326 27.73 -18.29 21.28
C ILE A 326 27.84 -18.66 22.77
N LYS A 327 28.77 -18.03 23.51
CA LYS A 327 29.02 -18.31 24.93
C LYS A 327 28.18 -17.44 25.86
N ASP A 328 27.94 -16.20 25.44
CA ASP A 328 27.18 -15.18 26.16
C ASP A 328 26.37 -14.37 25.13
N PRO A 329 25.19 -14.89 24.71
CA PRO A 329 24.33 -14.25 23.71
C PRO A 329 23.66 -12.97 24.22
N GLY A 330 23.71 -12.68 25.52
CA GLY A 330 22.92 -11.62 26.14
C GLY A 330 21.42 -11.95 26.17
N ASP A 331 20.58 -10.92 26.17
CA ASP A 331 19.12 -11.07 26.16
C ASP A 331 18.64 -11.61 24.80
N PHE A 332 17.99 -12.78 24.82
CA PHE A 332 17.40 -13.40 23.64
C PHE A 332 16.21 -12.59 23.12
N LEU A 333 16.15 -12.38 21.81
CA LEU A 333 14.98 -11.81 21.14
C LEU A 333 13.86 -12.87 21.11
N LEU A 334 12.81 -12.66 21.89
CA LEU A 334 11.70 -13.62 22.00
C LEU A 334 10.85 -13.63 20.73
N CYS A 335 10.85 -14.75 20.01
CA CYS A 335 9.97 -14.99 18.86
C CYS A 335 8.53 -15.35 19.25
N ASP A 336 8.35 -15.87 20.48
CA ASP A 336 7.06 -16.21 21.08
C ASP A 336 7.13 -15.95 22.60
N PHE A 337 6.40 -14.95 23.08
CA PHE A 337 6.36 -14.61 24.51
C PHE A 337 5.75 -15.70 25.40
N SER A 338 5.01 -16.67 24.83
CA SER A 338 4.52 -17.84 25.57
C SER A 338 5.59 -18.93 25.81
N LYS A 339 6.79 -18.76 25.25
CA LYS A 339 7.90 -19.74 25.29
C LYS A 339 9.24 -19.10 25.66
N PHE A 340 9.27 -18.30 26.72
CA PHE A 340 10.45 -17.55 27.19
C PHE A 340 11.69 -18.42 27.47
N ASP A 341 11.51 -19.70 27.75
CA ASP A 341 12.50 -20.72 28.05
C ASP A 341 13.00 -21.49 26.80
N HIS A 342 12.33 -21.38 25.65
CA HIS A 342 12.73 -22.06 24.43
C HIS A 342 14.00 -21.51 23.75
N PRO A 343 14.24 -20.18 23.61
CA PRO A 343 15.43 -19.69 22.90
C PRO A 343 16.78 -20.17 23.48
N PRO A 344 17.00 -20.22 24.81
CA PRO A 344 18.20 -20.84 25.38
C PRO A 344 18.34 -22.33 25.06
N LEU A 345 17.23 -23.08 25.03
CA LEU A 345 17.22 -24.51 24.69
C LEU A 345 17.51 -24.74 23.21
N LEU A 346 16.95 -23.92 22.32
CA LEU A 346 17.20 -23.98 20.87
C LEU A 346 18.65 -23.61 20.54
N HIS A 347 19.24 -22.63 21.22
CA HIS A 347 20.66 -22.27 21.11
C HIS A 347 21.58 -23.46 21.40
N LEU A 348 21.28 -24.26 22.42
CA LEU A 348 22.00 -25.50 22.74
C LEU A 348 21.67 -26.65 21.79
N ALA A 349 20.42 -26.76 21.34
CA ALA A 349 19.97 -27.81 20.43
C ALA A 349 20.62 -27.71 19.05
N PHE A 350 20.74 -26.49 18.49
CA PHE A 350 21.42 -26.30 17.19
C PHE A 350 22.92 -26.56 17.29
N GLN A 351 23.61 -26.13 18.36
CA GLN A 351 25.01 -26.52 18.61
C GLN A 351 25.18 -28.05 18.73
N SER A 352 24.20 -28.74 19.32
CA SER A 352 24.20 -30.19 19.42
C SER A 352 23.91 -30.88 18.09
N LEU A 353 23.10 -30.27 17.22
CA LEU A 353 22.80 -30.75 15.87
C LEU A 353 23.99 -30.54 14.92
N ASP A 354 24.65 -29.38 14.94
CA ASP A 354 25.89 -29.12 14.22
C ASP A 354 26.94 -30.20 14.56
N LYS A 355 27.07 -30.52 15.85
CA LYS A 355 27.92 -31.61 16.33
C LYS A 355 27.48 -32.97 15.79
N PHE A 356 26.20 -33.33 15.89
CA PHE A 356 25.65 -34.60 15.37
C PHE A 356 25.95 -34.77 13.87
N VAL A 357 25.82 -33.70 13.09
CA VAL A 357 26.13 -33.69 11.65
C VAL A 357 27.63 -33.87 11.42
N SER A 358 28.50 -33.24 12.23
CA SER A 358 29.95 -33.43 12.14
C SER A 358 30.41 -34.86 12.49
N GLU A 359 29.69 -35.55 13.37
CA GLU A 359 30.02 -36.92 13.80
C GLU A 359 29.41 -38.01 12.89
N LEU A 360 28.28 -37.75 12.23
CA LEU A 360 27.48 -38.77 11.52
C LEU A 360 27.16 -38.46 10.04
N GLY A 361 27.46 -37.26 9.56
CA GLY A 361 27.40 -36.90 8.13
C GLY A 361 26.01 -36.91 7.48
N ARG A 362 24.91 -36.92 8.26
CA ARG A 362 23.54 -36.97 7.75
C ARG A 362 22.50 -36.40 8.73
N PHE A 363 21.33 -36.05 8.21
CA PHE A 363 20.17 -35.58 8.97
C PHE A 363 19.11 -36.69 9.22
N PRO A 364 18.10 -36.44 10.07
CA PRO A 364 16.84 -37.20 10.13
C PRO A 364 15.92 -36.97 8.90
N VAL A 365 14.84 -37.75 8.76
CA VAL A 365 13.96 -37.78 7.56
C VAL A 365 12.47 -37.70 7.97
N ALA A 366 11.63 -37.04 7.17
CA ALA A 366 10.17 -36.91 7.35
C ALA A 366 9.41 -36.75 6.01
N GLY A 367 8.10 -37.00 6.01
CA GLY A 367 7.16 -36.97 4.85
C GLY A 367 6.01 -37.98 5.10
N SER A 368 4.88 -38.01 4.38
CA SER A 368 4.32 -37.20 3.27
C SER A 368 2.77 -37.16 3.48
N GLU A 369 1.90 -36.35 2.87
CA GLU A 369 1.85 -35.47 1.66
C GLU A 369 0.93 -36.00 0.53
N GLU A 370 -0.38 -36.03 0.79
CA GLU A 370 -1.46 -35.82 -0.18
C GLU A 370 -2.42 -34.75 0.41
N ASP A 371 -3.34 -34.21 -0.40
CA ASP A 371 -4.38 -33.22 -0.02
C ASP A 371 -3.95 -31.86 0.57
N ALA A 372 -3.36 -30.99 -0.25
CA ALA A 372 -3.06 -29.59 0.11
C ALA A 372 -3.27 -28.56 -1.02
N GLN A 373 -4.52 -28.30 -1.47
CA GLN A 373 -4.79 -27.24 -2.46
C GLN A 373 -6.10 -26.42 -2.30
N ARG A 374 -5.94 -25.09 -2.50
CA ARG A 374 -6.95 -24.08 -2.93
C ARG A 374 -8.07 -23.74 -1.92
N LEU A 375 -8.93 -22.74 -2.19
CA LEU A 375 -8.62 -21.29 -2.32
C LEU A 375 -9.89 -20.40 -2.18
N TYR A 376 -9.72 -19.20 -1.61
CA TYR A 376 -10.59 -18.00 -1.66
C TYR A 376 -12.09 -18.14 -1.36
N VAL A 377 -12.58 -17.73 -0.16
CA VAL A 377 -14.04 -17.50 0.00
C VAL A 377 -14.58 -16.63 1.17
N ASP A 378 -13.77 -16.26 2.18
CA ASP A 378 -14.14 -15.32 3.29
C ASP A 378 -15.53 -15.55 3.95
N GLN A 379 -16.56 -14.73 3.69
CA GLN A 379 -17.92 -14.88 4.26
C GLN A 379 -18.52 -16.27 4.03
N ARG A 380 -18.09 -16.94 2.97
CA ARG A 380 -18.48 -18.31 2.67
C ARG A 380 -17.73 -19.35 3.53
N CYS A 381 -16.62 -19.05 4.19
CA CYS A 381 -15.99 -19.95 5.18
C CYS A 381 -16.90 -20.10 6.40
N LEU A 382 -17.50 -19.01 6.88
CA LEU A 382 -18.56 -19.06 7.87
C LEU A 382 -19.77 -19.87 7.34
N TYR A 383 -20.24 -19.53 6.14
CA TYR A 383 -21.41 -20.19 5.54
C TYR A 383 -21.24 -21.71 5.28
N PHE A 384 -20.06 -22.17 4.85
CA PHE A 384 -19.78 -23.56 4.51
C PHE A 384 -19.04 -24.32 5.63
N GLN A 385 -18.86 -23.69 6.81
CA GLN A 385 -18.06 -24.18 7.93
C GLN A 385 -16.70 -24.72 7.45
N LYS A 386 -15.87 -23.80 6.95
CA LYS A 386 -14.51 -24.07 6.44
C LYS A 386 -13.47 -23.26 7.19
N PRO A 387 -12.29 -23.83 7.47
CA PRO A 387 -11.13 -23.07 7.92
C PRO A 387 -10.80 -21.94 6.96
N LEU A 388 -10.39 -20.81 7.53
CA LEU A 388 -9.76 -19.69 6.84
C LEU A 388 -8.44 -19.38 7.56
N LEU A 389 -7.38 -19.28 6.78
CA LEU A 389 -6.09 -18.77 7.22
C LEU A 389 -5.93 -17.39 6.58
N GLU A 390 -5.99 -16.33 7.38
CA GLU A 390 -5.98 -14.94 6.90
C GLU A 390 -4.63 -14.26 7.17
N SER A 391 -4.19 -13.35 6.31
CA SER A 391 -2.93 -12.61 6.50
C SER A 391 -2.89 -11.24 5.83
N GLY A 392 -2.51 -10.23 6.63
CA GLY A 392 -2.32 -8.84 6.21
C GLY A 392 -0.85 -8.40 6.27
N THR A 393 -0.49 -7.40 5.45
CA THR A 393 0.83 -6.75 5.50
C THR A 393 0.70 -5.24 5.35
N LEU A 394 1.56 -4.49 6.03
CA LEU A 394 1.63 -3.02 5.95
C LEU A 394 3.10 -2.59 6.14
N GLY A 395 3.81 -2.44 5.02
CA GLY A 395 5.26 -2.17 5.00
C GLY A 395 6.03 -3.27 5.72
N ALA A 396 6.74 -2.90 6.80
CA ALA A 396 7.49 -3.84 7.65
C ALA A 396 6.60 -4.65 8.63
N LYS A 397 5.30 -4.33 8.74
CA LYS A 397 4.35 -5.03 9.62
C LYS A 397 3.63 -6.16 8.89
N CYS A 398 3.26 -7.21 9.60
CA CYS A 398 2.29 -8.20 9.14
C CYS A 398 1.48 -8.80 10.30
N ASN A 399 0.33 -9.39 9.96
CA ASN A 399 -0.49 -10.16 10.87
C ASN A 399 -0.99 -11.46 10.22
N THR A 400 -1.25 -12.49 11.02
CA THR A 400 -1.96 -13.72 10.63
C THR A 400 -3.09 -13.99 11.62
N GLN A 401 -4.24 -14.45 11.12
CA GLN A 401 -5.41 -14.78 11.94
C GLN A 401 -6.01 -16.11 11.51
N MET A 402 -6.19 -17.01 12.48
CA MET A 402 -6.68 -18.37 12.26
C MET A 402 -8.15 -18.45 12.62
N VAL A 403 -8.97 -18.77 11.62
CA VAL A 403 -10.43 -18.82 11.72
C VAL A 403 -10.87 -20.27 11.48
N ILE A 404 -11.08 -21.01 12.58
CA ILE A 404 -11.35 -22.45 12.58
C ILE A 404 -12.81 -22.70 13.02
N PRO A 405 -13.65 -23.37 12.19
CA PRO A 405 -15.05 -23.64 12.49
C PRO A 405 -15.27 -24.28 13.85
N HIS A 406 -16.26 -23.76 14.58
CA HIS A 406 -16.66 -24.21 15.92
C HIS A 406 -15.59 -24.05 17.03
N LEU A 407 -14.40 -23.52 16.71
CA LEU A 407 -13.26 -23.43 17.64
C LEU A 407 -12.83 -21.98 17.91
N THR A 408 -12.83 -21.10 16.90
CA THR A 408 -12.46 -19.67 17.03
C THR A 408 -13.64 -18.76 16.69
N GLU A 409 -13.50 -17.45 16.87
CA GLU A 409 -14.34 -16.46 16.20
C GLU A 409 -14.09 -16.42 14.67
N ASN A 410 -14.96 -15.74 13.93
CA ASN A 410 -14.78 -15.43 12.51
C ASN A 410 -14.10 -14.05 12.34
N TYR A 411 -13.39 -13.83 11.21
CA TYR A 411 -12.62 -12.59 10.96
C TYR A 411 -13.41 -11.30 11.23
N GLY A 412 -14.65 -11.22 10.74
CA GLY A 412 -15.54 -10.06 10.93
C GLY A 412 -16.17 -9.91 12.33
N ALA A 413 -15.81 -10.73 13.32
CA ALA A 413 -16.17 -10.49 14.73
C ALA A 413 -15.29 -9.40 15.34
N SER A 414 -13.99 -9.45 15.06
CA SER A 414 -13.05 -8.35 15.30
C SER A 414 -13.34 -7.16 14.37
N ARG A 415 -13.25 -5.93 14.90
CA ARG A 415 -13.30 -4.69 14.12
C ARG A 415 -11.96 -3.98 14.19
N ASP A 416 -11.30 -3.86 13.05
CA ASP A 416 -10.13 -2.98 12.90
C ASP A 416 -10.51 -1.51 13.18
N PRO A 417 -9.57 -0.68 13.67
CA PRO A 417 -9.78 0.76 13.80
C PRO A 417 -10.13 1.38 12.43
N PRO A 418 -11.23 2.13 12.29
CA PRO A 418 -11.57 2.78 11.03
C PRO A 418 -10.53 3.83 10.66
N GLU A 419 -10.34 4.07 9.36
CA GLU A 419 -9.53 5.20 8.87
C GLU A 419 -9.98 6.51 9.53
N LYS A 420 -9.05 7.25 10.14
CA LYS A 420 -9.32 8.60 10.65
C LYS A 420 -9.65 9.53 9.47
N GLN A 421 -10.92 9.90 9.32
CA GLN A 421 -11.34 10.91 8.35
C GLN A 421 -11.33 12.29 9.00
N ALA A 422 -10.73 13.28 8.33
CA ALA A 422 -10.68 14.65 8.81
C ALA A 422 -12.07 15.32 8.72
N PRO A 423 -12.47 16.18 9.69
CA PRO A 423 -13.76 16.87 9.64
C PRO A 423 -13.95 17.71 8.37
N MET A 424 -15.18 17.80 7.87
CA MET A 424 -15.48 18.46 6.60
C MET A 424 -15.07 19.95 6.59
N CYS A 425 -15.22 20.69 7.69
CA CYS A 425 -14.73 22.07 7.76
C CYS A 425 -13.20 22.17 7.76
N THR A 426 -12.49 21.18 8.31
CA THR A 426 -11.02 21.09 8.26
C THR A 426 -10.55 20.85 6.83
N VAL A 427 -11.21 19.94 6.10
CA VAL A 427 -10.95 19.68 4.68
C VAL A 427 -11.33 20.88 3.80
N HIS A 428 -12.50 21.51 3.98
CA HIS A 428 -12.99 22.57 3.09
C HIS A 428 -12.59 24.01 3.47
N SER A 429 -12.15 24.28 4.71
CA SER A 429 -11.87 25.66 5.16
C SER A 429 -10.68 25.82 6.11
N PHE A 430 -10.30 24.81 6.89
CA PHE A 430 -9.24 24.95 7.92
C PHE A 430 -8.16 23.84 7.87
N PRO A 431 -7.45 23.66 6.75
CA PRO A 431 -6.36 22.70 6.63
C PRO A 431 -5.16 23.18 7.44
N HIS A 432 -4.38 22.21 7.95
CA HIS A 432 -3.20 22.48 8.77
C HIS A 432 -2.05 21.49 8.54
N ASN A 433 -2.29 20.43 7.77
CA ASN A 433 -1.30 19.49 7.24
C ASN A 433 -1.52 19.33 5.73
N ILE A 434 -0.61 18.65 5.04
CA ILE A 434 -0.72 18.45 3.59
C ILE A 434 -1.82 17.43 3.22
N ASP A 435 -2.09 16.46 4.10
CA ASP A 435 -3.09 15.40 3.92
C ASP A 435 -4.52 15.96 3.79
N HIS A 436 -4.84 17.04 4.51
CA HIS A 436 -6.11 17.77 4.38
C HIS A 436 -6.19 18.52 3.03
N CYS A 437 -5.08 19.10 2.56
CA CYS A 437 -4.99 19.71 1.22
C CYS A 437 -5.10 18.67 0.09
N LEU A 438 -4.50 17.48 0.25
CA LEU A 438 -4.55 16.38 -0.73
C LEU A 438 -5.90 15.68 -0.76
N THR A 439 -6.53 15.46 0.40
CA THR A 439 -7.91 14.95 0.50
C THR A 439 -8.89 15.87 -0.22
N TRP A 440 -8.75 17.19 0.00
CA TRP A 440 -9.52 18.20 -0.74
C TRP A 440 -9.21 18.19 -2.24
N ALA A 441 -7.93 18.22 -2.63
CA ALA A 441 -7.51 18.24 -4.03
C ALA A 441 -8.07 17.05 -4.82
N ARG A 442 -8.11 15.87 -4.21
CA ARG A 442 -8.77 14.69 -4.78
C ARG A 442 -10.29 14.86 -4.88
N SER A 443 -10.95 15.42 -3.87
CA SER A 443 -12.39 15.70 -3.91
C SER A 443 -12.77 16.67 -5.03
N GLU A 444 -11.98 17.73 -5.24
CA GLU A 444 -12.17 18.69 -6.35
C GLU A 444 -11.84 18.06 -7.71
N PHE A 445 -10.81 17.19 -7.81
CA PHE A 445 -10.53 16.42 -9.03
C PHE A 445 -11.74 15.56 -9.42
N GLU A 446 -12.23 14.74 -8.50
CA GLU A 446 -13.40 13.88 -8.71
C GLU A 446 -14.65 14.72 -9.02
N GLY A 447 -14.83 15.87 -8.36
CA GLY A 447 -15.94 16.80 -8.57
C GLY A 447 -15.96 17.41 -9.98
N LEU A 448 -14.84 18.01 -10.39
CA LEU A 448 -14.70 18.77 -11.64
C LEU A 448 -14.62 17.88 -12.90
N LEU A 449 -14.00 16.69 -12.78
CA LEU A 449 -13.60 15.88 -13.94
C LEU A 449 -14.31 14.53 -14.04
N GLU A 450 -14.87 13.98 -12.95
CA GLU A 450 -15.65 12.73 -12.99
C GLU A 450 -17.15 12.99 -12.75
N LYS A 451 -17.51 13.53 -11.59
CA LYS A 451 -18.90 13.68 -11.11
C LYS A 451 -19.69 14.67 -11.96
N THR A 452 -19.22 15.91 -12.14
CA THR A 452 -19.93 16.91 -12.95
C THR A 452 -20.10 16.46 -14.42
N PRO A 453 -19.08 15.92 -15.11
CA PRO A 453 -19.25 15.39 -16.47
C PRO A 453 -20.16 14.16 -16.55
N ALA A 454 -20.19 13.29 -15.53
CA ALA A 454 -21.11 12.16 -15.47
C ALA A 454 -22.56 12.63 -15.29
N GLU A 455 -22.81 13.60 -14.42
CA GLU A 455 -24.13 14.15 -14.15
C GLU A 455 -24.69 14.94 -15.36
N VAL A 456 -23.85 15.72 -16.05
CA VAL A 456 -24.18 16.32 -17.35
C VAL A 456 -24.60 15.24 -18.37
N ASN A 457 -23.86 14.12 -18.44
CA ASN A 457 -24.20 13.01 -19.32
C ASN A 457 -25.49 12.29 -18.90
N ALA A 458 -25.80 12.18 -17.61
CA ALA A 458 -27.04 11.62 -17.09
C ALA A 458 -28.25 12.48 -17.52
N TYR A 459 -28.18 13.80 -17.24
CA TYR A 459 -29.17 14.77 -17.69
C TYR A 459 -29.38 14.71 -19.21
N LEU A 460 -28.31 14.77 -20.01
CA LEU A 460 -28.40 14.72 -21.47
C LEU A 460 -28.88 13.36 -22.01
N SER A 461 -28.91 12.29 -21.19
CA SER A 461 -29.40 10.96 -21.61
C SER A 461 -30.91 10.83 -21.49
N ASN A 462 -31.49 11.21 -20.34
CA ASN A 462 -32.95 11.30 -20.20
C ASN A 462 -33.38 12.58 -19.46
N PRO A 463 -33.43 13.73 -20.16
CA PRO A 463 -33.73 15.03 -19.55
C PRO A 463 -35.07 15.10 -18.81
N ALA A 464 -36.09 14.39 -19.30
CA ALA A 464 -37.43 14.41 -18.71
C ALA A 464 -37.49 13.61 -17.40
N GLU A 465 -36.81 12.46 -17.34
CA GLU A 465 -36.68 11.66 -16.12
C GLU A 465 -35.77 12.35 -15.09
N TYR A 466 -34.62 12.87 -15.53
CA TYR A 466 -33.67 13.57 -14.67
C TYR A 466 -34.31 14.81 -14.01
N THR A 467 -34.98 15.68 -14.79
CA THR A 467 -35.63 16.88 -14.24
C THR A 467 -36.88 16.55 -13.40
N SER A 468 -37.53 15.40 -13.62
CA SER A 468 -38.55 14.86 -12.72
C SER A 468 -37.94 14.41 -11.40
N ALA A 469 -36.85 13.64 -11.43
CA ALA A 469 -36.14 13.16 -10.23
C ALA A 469 -35.66 14.32 -9.35
N MET A 470 -35.02 15.35 -9.92
CA MET A 470 -34.56 16.53 -9.18
C MET A 470 -35.71 17.33 -8.54
N ARG A 471 -36.88 17.42 -9.21
CA ARG A 471 -38.10 18.01 -8.62
C ARG A 471 -38.70 17.17 -7.50
N ASN A 472 -38.62 15.85 -7.59
CA ASN A 472 -39.14 14.93 -6.57
C ASN A 472 -38.23 14.83 -5.35
N ALA A 473 -36.93 15.07 -5.51
CA ALA A 473 -35.98 15.23 -4.40
C ALA A 473 -36.21 16.57 -3.67
N GLY A 474 -36.21 17.68 -4.42
CA GLY A 474 -36.60 19.01 -3.89
C GLY A 474 -35.70 19.55 -2.78
N ASP A 475 -34.47 19.04 -2.66
CA ASP A 475 -33.52 19.37 -1.59
C ASP A 475 -32.32 20.22 -2.07
N ALA A 476 -31.48 20.64 -1.12
CA ALA A 476 -30.29 21.42 -1.43
C ALA A 476 -29.30 20.67 -2.33
N GLN A 477 -29.25 19.34 -2.28
CA GLN A 477 -28.37 18.53 -3.14
C GLN A 477 -28.85 18.54 -4.59
N ALA A 478 -30.16 18.45 -4.83
CA ALA A 478 -30.75 18.57 -6.16
C ALA A 478 -30.56 19.98 -6.75
N ARG A 479 -30.67 21.03 -5.92
CA ARG A 479 -30.30 22.40 -6.33
C ARG A 479 -28.83 22.48 -6.72
N ASP A 480 -27.93 22.06 -5.84
CA ASP A 480 -26.49 22.19 -6.04
C ASP A 480 -26.02 21.37 -7.25
N ASN A 481 -26.56 20.17 -7.49
CA ASN A 481 -26.30 19.41 -8.72
C ASN A 481 -26.71 20.22 -9.97
N LEU A 482 -27.91 20.80 -9.99
CA LEU A 482 -28.39 21.61 -11.11
C LEU A 482 -27.55 22.88 -11.34
N GLU A 483 -27.06 23.53 -10.28
CA GLU A 483 -26.16 24.68 -10.38
C GLU A 483 -24.81 24.30 -11.01
N HIS A 484 -24.20 23.19 -10.59
CA HIS A 484 -22.93 22.72 -11.18
C HIS A 484 -23.06 22.33 -12.66
N ILE A 485 -24.14 21.66 -13.06
CA ILE A 485 -24.41 21.33 -14.48
C ILE A 485 -24.60 22.61 -15.29
N LEU A 486 -25.35 23.59 -14.76
CA LEU A 486 -25.62 24.86 -15.42
C LEU A 486 -24.33 25.69 -15.60
N GLU A 487 -23.52 25.81 -14.54
CA GLU A 487 -22.23 26.48 -14.59
C GLU A 487 -21.28 25.81 -15.60
N CYS A 488 -21.21 24.48 -15.61
CA CYS A 488 -20.35 23.73 -16.51
C CYS A 488 -20.75 23.86 -18.01
N LEU A 489 -22.04 23.99 -18.31
CA LEU A 489 -22.56 24.07 -19.69
C LEU A 489 -22.71 25.49 -20.25
N ASP A 490 -22.78 26.52 -19.39
CA ASP A 490 -22.98 27.93 -19.78
C ASP A 490 -21.76 28.80 -19.49
N ARG A 491 -21.36 28.91 -18.21
CA ARG A 491 -20.29 29.82 -17.76
C ARG A 491 -18.88 29.29 -17.99
N GLU A 492 -18.70 27.98 -17.85
CA GLU A 492 -17.41 27.29 -17.89
C GLU A 492 -17.25 26.36 -19.11
N ARG A 493 -18.11 26.55 -20.12
CA ARG A 493 -18.04 25.86 -21.40
C ARG A 493 -16.74 26.22 -22.13
N CYS A 494 -16.00 25.21 -22.55
CA CYS A 494 -14.85 25.38 -23.43
C CYS A 494 -15.22 24.90 -24.85
N GLU A 495 -14.80 25.62 -25.89
CA GLU A 495 -14.94 25.19 -27.29
C GLU A 495 -13.56 25.01 -27.98
N SER A 496 -12.53 25.65 -27.42
CA SER A 496 -11.14 25.59 -27.83
C SER A 496 -10.21 25.38 -26.63
N PHE A 497 -8.97 24.99 -26.90
CA PHE A 497 -7.94 24.86 -25.86
C PHE A 497 -7.59 26.21 -25.18
N GLN A 498 -7.81 27.33 -25.87
CA GLN A 498 -7.66 28.68 -25.32
C GLN A 498 -8.68 28.95 -24.20
N ASP A 499 -9.89 28.41 -24.33
CA ASP A 499 -10.94 28.54 -23.32
C ASP A 499 -10.62 27.67 -22.11
N CYS A 500 -10.02 26.48 -22.30
CA CYS A 500 -9.53 25.64 -21.21
C CYS A 500 -8.44 26.34 -20.36
N ILE A 501 -7.53 27.08 -21.00
CA ILE A 501 -6.49 27.88 -20.32
C ILE A 501 -7.13 29.06 -19.56
N THR A 502 -8.12 29.71 -20.18
CA THR A 502 -8.86 30.81 -19.55
C THR A 502 -9.64 30.31 -18.32
N TRP A 503 -10.33 29.18 -18.45
CA TRP A 503 -10.98 28.46 -17.35
C TRP A 503 -9.99 28.12 -16.23
N ALA A 504 -8.83 27.53 -16.56
CA ALA A 504 -7.82 27.17 -15.56
C ALA A 504 -7.29 28.42 -14.80
N ARG A 505 -7.02 29.52 -15.50
CA ARG A 505 -6.56 30.78 -14.87
C ARG A 505 -7.64 31.40 -13.97
N LEU A 506 -8.91 31.32 -14.35
CA LEU A 506 -10.04 31.80 -13.55
C LEU A 506 -10.28 30.88 -12.33
N LYS A 507 -10.16 29.56 -12.45
CA LYS A 507 -10.20 28.62 -11.31
C LYS A 507 -9.04 28.86 -10.34
N PHE A 508 -7.83 29.16 -10.83
CA PHE A 508 -6.71 29.55 -9.94
C PHE A 508 -7.07 30.77 -9.10
N GLU A 509 -7.63 31.83 -9.72
CA GLU A 509 -8.08 33.01 -8.97
C GLU A 509 -9.20 32.64 -7.99
N ASP A 510 -10.18 31.83 -8.41
CA ASP A 510 -11.29 31.46 -7.54
C ASP A 510 -10.82 30.71 -6.28
N TYR A 511 -10.12 29.59 -6.46
CA TYR A 511 -9.68 28.73 -5.36
C TYR A 511 -8.66 29.42 -4.44
N PHE A 512 -7.59 29.97 -4.99
CA PHE A 512 -6.41 30.38 -4.20
C PHE A 512 -6.36 31.86 -3.86
N ALA A 513 -7.24 32.68 -4.47
CA ALA A 513 -7.31 34.10 -4.20
C ALA A 513 -8.70 34.53 -3.72
N ASN A 514 -9.79 34.27 -4.45
CA ASN A 514 -11.11 34.83 -4.18
C ASN A 514 -11.83 34.15 -3.00
N ARG A 515 -11.82 32.82 -2.93
CA ARG A 515 -12.33 32.09 -1.76
C ARG A 515 -11.55 32.46 -0.49
N VAL A 516 -10.25 32.74 -0.62
CA VAL A 516 -9.39 33.20 0.50
C VAL A 516 -9.68 34.66 0.89
N LYS A 517 -9.87 35.57 -0.08
CA LYS A 517 -10.35 36.94 0.16
C LYS A 517 -11.73 36.94 0.84
N GLN A 518 -12.64 36.02 0.47
CA GLN A 518 -13.94 35.86 1.14
C GLN A 518 -13.79 35.32 2.56
N LEU A 519 -12.96 34.30 2.78
CA LEU A 519 -12.74 33.69 4.09
C LEU A 519 -12.12 34.69 5.08
N THR A 520 -11.11 35.45 4.65
CA THR A 520 -10.47 36.50 5.46
C THR A 520 -11.33 37.75 5.65
N TYR A 521 -12.25 38.07 4.73
CA TYR A 521 -13.29 39.08 4.94
C TYR A 521 -14.32 38.63 5.98
N THR A 522 -14.64 37.34 6.01
CA THR A 522 -15.63 36.75 6.95
C THR A 522 -15.04 36.58 8.35
N PHE A 523 -13.76 36.22 8.44
CA PHE A 523 -12.99 36.12 9.67
C PHE A 523 -11.64 36.85 9.53
N PRO A 524 -11.56 38.15 9.87
CA PRO A 524 -10.33 38.93 9.91
C PRO A 524 -9.20 38.31 10.76
N GLU A 525 -7.95 38.73 10.57
CA GLU A 525 -6.77 38.18 11.28
C GLU A 525 -6.84 38.43 12.81
N ASP A 526 -7.53 39.51 13.22
CA ASP A 526 -7.84 39.90 14.60
C ASP A 526 -9.19 39.37 15.13
N ALA A 527 -9.90 38.53 14.37
CA ALA A 527 -11.19 37.98 14.79
C ALA A 527 -11.05 37.14 16.08
N VAL A 528 -12.02 37.28 16.97
CA VAL A 528 -12.12 36.53 18.24
C VAL A 528 -13.36 35.66 18.28
N THR A 529 -13.25 34.54 18.99
CA THR A 529 -14.35 33.64 19.35
C THR A 529 -15.28 34.28 20.38
N SER A 530 -16.46 33.69 20.59
CA SER A 530 -17.39 34.09 21.66
C SER A 530 -16.82 33.97 23.08
N THR A 531 -15.73 33.21 23.26
CA THR A 531 -14.96 33.07 24.51
C THR A 531 -13.78 34.04 24.61
N GLY A 532 -13.58 34.93 23.64
CA GLY A 532 -12.50 35.95 23.64
C GLY A 532 -11.13 35.44 23.20
N VAL A 533 -10.99 34.17 22.84
CA VAL A 533 -9.77 33.58 22.27
C VAL A 533 -9.68 33.96 20.77
N PRO A 534 -8.49 34.29 20.22
CA PRO A 534 -8.33 34.52 18.77
C PRO A 534 -8.87 33.36 17.94
N PHE A 535 -9.64 33.65 16.91
CA PHE A 535 -10.24 32.66 16.01
C PHE A 535 -9.17 31.90 15.19
N TRP A 536 -8.09 32.60 14.85
CA TRP A 536 -6.91 32.05 14.17
C TRP A 536 -5.85 31.59 15.17
N SER A 537 -6.22 30.61 16.00
CA SER A 537 -5.33 29.84 16.86
C SER A 537 -5.22 28.40 16.38
N ALA A 538 -4.12 27.70 16.70
CA ALA A 538 -3.94 26.30 16.34
C ALA A 538 -5.17 25.44 16.74
N PRO A 539 -5.67 24.54 15.87
CA PRO A 539 -5.10 24.14 14.58
C PRO A 539 -5.39 25.09 13.38
N LYS A 540 -6.18 26.17 13.57
CA LYS A 540 -6.63 27.06 12.48
C LYS A 540 -5.55 28.07 12.09
N ARG A 541 -4.96 27.88 10.90
CA ARG A 541 -3.97 28.79 10.27
C ARG A 541 -4.66 29.90 9.47
N PHE A 542 -4.20 31.14 9.62
CA PHE A 542 -4.69 32.28 8.84
C PHE A 542 -4.22 32.19 7.37
N PRO A 543 -5.14 32.14 6.38
CA PRO A 543 -4.76 31.98 4.98
C PRO A 543 -4.49 33.31 4.29
N ARG A 544 -3.47 33.33 3.43
CA ARG A 544 -3.11 34.49 2.60
C ARG A 544 -3.43 34.20 1.13
N PRO A 545 -4.11 35.09 0.40
CA PRO A 545 -4.48 34.85 -0.99
C PRO A 545 -3.23 34.80 -1.87
N LEU A 546 -3.15 33.85 -2.80
CA LEU A 546 -2.03 33.78 -3.74
C LEU A 546 -2.17 34.87 -4.80
N GLN A 547 -1.04 35.48 -5.17
CA GLN A 547 -0.91 36.25 -6.39
C GLN A 547 -0.36 35.35 -7.50
N PHE A 548 -1.09 35.24 -8.61
CA PHE A 548 -0.59 34.54 -9.79
C PHE A 548 0.65 35.26 -10.36
N SER A 549 1.62 34.47 -10.81
CA SER A 549 2.80 34.92 -11.55
C SER A 549 3.21 33.85 -12.58
N THR A 550 3.62 34.30 -13.77
CA THR A 550 4.17 33.48 -14.86
C THR A 550 5.65 33.11 -14.66
N ASP A 551 6.36 33.75 -13.73
CA ASP A 551 7.73 33.36 -13.34
C ASP A 551 7.77 32.09 -12.46
N ASP A 552 6.65 31.73 -11.83
CA ASP A 552 6.56 30.55 -10.96
C ASP A 552 6.22 29.29 -11.78
N PRO A 553 7.13 28.29 -11.86
CA PRO A 553 6.88 27.08 -12.63
C PRO A 553 5.76 26.22 -12.03
N SER A 554 5.51 26.27 -10.72
CA SER A 554 4.44 25.51 -10.08
C SER A 554 3.05 26.02 -10.49
N HIS A 555 2.90 27.35 -10.65
CA HIS A 555 1.69 27.94 -11.24
C HIS A 555 1.47 27.47 -12.69
N LEU A 556 2.53 27.51 -13.51
CA LEU A 556 2.44 27.11 -14.93
C LEU A 556 2.12 25.61 -15.10
N HIS A 557 2.73 24.73 -14.30
CA HIS A 557 2.44 23.29 -14.36
C HIS A 557 1.02 22.96 -13.93
N PHE A 558 0.52 23.55 -12.84
CA PHE A 558 -0.87 23.40 -12.40
C PHE A 558 -1.86 23.83 -13.51
N LEU A 559 -1.64 25.01 -14.10
CA LEU A 559 -2.52 25.54 -15.16
C LEU A 559 -2.47 24.69 -16.43
N MET A 560 -1.30 24.14 -16.79
CA MET A 560 -1.19 23.22 -17.93
C MET A 560 -1.98 21.93 -17.68
N ALA A 561 -1.80 21.28 -16.52
CA ALA A 561 -2.52 20.06 -16.17
C ALA A 561 -4.05 20.27 -16.15
N ALA A 562 -4.51 21.35 -15.51
CA ALA A 562 -5.92 21.74 -15.48
C ALA A 562 -6.49 21.97 -16.91
N SER A 563 -5.74 22.66 -17.78
CA SER A 563 -6.15 22.95 -19.16
C SER A 563 -6.26 21.68 -20.02
N ILE A 564 -5.29 20.77 -19.89
CA ILE A 564 -5.26 19.49 -20.61
C ILE A 564 -6.44 18.61 -20.19
N LEU A 565 -6.68 18.48 -18.89
CA LEU A 565 -7.78 17.66 -18.38
C LEU A 565 -9.16 18.24 -18.75
N ARG A 566 -9.35 19.56 -18.63
CA ARG A 566 -10.59 20.22 -19.10
C ARG A 566 -10.83 19.99 -20.60
N ALA A 567 -9.77 20.06 -21.42
CA ALA A 567 -9.87 19.77 -22.84
C ALA A 567 -10.25 18.31 -23.13
N GLN A 568 -9.64 17.34 -22.45
CA GLN A 568 -10.02 15.93 -22.55
C GLN A 568 -11.49 15.71 -22.17
N THR A 569 -11.95 16.32 -21.08
CA THR A 569 -13.34 16.24 -20.59
C THR A 569 -14.37 16.78 -21.60
N PHE A 570 -14.04 17.85 -22.33
CA PHE A 570 -14.89 18.38 -23.40
C PHE A 570 -14.65 17.71 -24.78
N GLY A 571 -13.69 16.79 -24.88
CA GLY A 571 -13.31 16.14 -26.14
C GLY A 571 -12.52 17.03 -27.11
N ILE A 572 -12.01 18.17 -26.63
CA ILE A 572 -11.24 19.16 -27.41
C ILE A 572 -9.84 18.59 -27.69
N PRO A 573 -9.31 18.68 -28.92
CA PRO A 573 -7.95 18.25 -29.22
C PRO A 573 -6.93 19.13 -28.50
N VAL A 574 -5.95 18.50 -27.83
CA VAL A 574 -4.85 19.19 -27.15
C VAL A 574 -3.71 19.46 -28.14
N PRO A 575 -3.43 20.72 -28.51
CA PRO A 575 -2.29 21.07 -29.36
C PRO A 575 -0.95 21.04 -28.60
N ASN A 576 0.15 20.73 -29.30
CA ASN A 576 1.50 20.83 -28.73
C ASN A 576 1.81 22.29 -28.33
N TRP A 577 1.90 22.56 -27.02
CA TRP A 577 2.21 23.88 -26.46
C TRP A 577 3.55 23.90 -25.74
N HIS A 578 4.35 24.92 -26.02
CA HIS A 578 5.60 25.21 -25.33
C HIS A 578 5.32 26.14 -24.13
N PRO A 579 5.91 25.93 -22.93
CA PRO A 579 5.59 26.74 -21.74
C PRO A 579 5.65 28.27 -21.92
N LYS A 580 6.54 28.79 -22.76
CA LYS A 580 6.60 30.24 -23.10
C LYS A 580 5.29 30.76 -23.72
N LYS A 581 4.69 29.99 -24.63
CA LYS A 581 3.39 30.33 -25.24
C LYS A 581 2.25 30.28 -24.23
N LEU A 582 2.33 29.39 -23.23
CA LEU A 582 1.36 29.36 -22.13
C LEU A 582 1.46 30.64 -21.28
N ALA A 583 2.68 31.03 -20.86
CA ALA A 583 2.90 32.27 -20.11
C ALA A 583 2.40 33.51 -20.88
N GLU A 584 2.83 33.70 -22.13
CA GLU A 584 2.39 34.80 -23.02
C GLU A 584 0.86 34.86 -23.21
N THR A 585 0.15 33.75 -23.00
CA THR A 585 -1.31 33.66 -23.10
C THR A 585 -1.97 34.01 -21.78
N LEU A 586 -1.41 33.55 -20.66
CA LEU A 586 -1.90 33.80 -19.31
C LEU A 586 -1.83 35.28 -18.93
N ASP A 587 -0.76 35.98 -19.33
CA ASP A 587 -0.59 37.41 -19.09
C ASP A 587 -1.62 38.29 -19.83
N ARG A 588 -2.37 37.73 -20.81
CA ARG A 588 -3.41 38.43 -21.58
C ARG A 588 -4.84 38.17 -21.07
N ILE A 589 -5.02 37.24 -20.15
CA ILE A 589 -6.34 36.89 -19.62
C ILE A 589 -6.77 37.93 -18.59
N MET A 590 -7.83 38.69 -18.92
CA MET A 590 -8.45 39.62 -17.97
C MET A 590 -9.17 38.84 -16.86
N VAL A 591 -8.75 39.08 -15.62
CA VAL A 591 -9.32 38.43 -14.43
C VAL A 591 -10.27 39.42 -13.73
N PRO A 592 -11.53 39.05 -13.46
CA PRO A 592 -12.46 39.93 -12.75
C PRO A 592 -12.01 40.27 -11.33
N GLU A 593 -12.20 41.52 -10.92
CA GLU A 593 -11.95 41.93 -9.53
C GLU A 593 -12.94 41.26 -8.56
N PHE A 594 -12.43 40.89 -7.38
CA PHE A 594 -13.22 40.24 -6.34
C PHE A 594 -14.02 41.26 -5.51
N GLN A 595 -15.30 40.96 -5.29
CA GLN A 595 -16.17 41.73 -4.38
C GLN A 595 -16.70 40.81 -3.27
N PRO A 596 -16.47 41.12 -1.98
CA PRO A 596 -16.87 40.26 -0.88
C PRO A 596 -18.39 40.25 -0.65
N LYS A 597 -18.96 39.06 -0.45
CA LYS A 597 -20.35 38.85 -0.04
C LYS A 597 -20.46 38.97 1.48
N LYS A 598 -21.46 39.70 1.98
CA LYS A 598 -21.68 39.91 3.43
C LYS A 598 -22.35 38.74 4.12
N ASP A 599 -23.28 38.07 3.44
CA ASP A 599 -24.13 37.01 4.01
C ASP A 599 -23.57 35.59 3.78
N ALA A 600 -22.25 35.48 3.55
CA ALA A 600 -21.58 34.22 3.24
C ALA A 600 -21.46 33.31 4.48
N LYS A 601 -22.35 32.31 4.58
CA LYS A 601 -22.32 31.31 5.66
C LYS A 601 -21.20 30.29 5.45
N ILE A 602 -20.06 30.49 6.13
CA ILE A 602 -18.96 29.52 6.17
C ILE A 602 -19.13 28.61 7.40
N VAL A 603 -19.13 27.30 7.17
CA VAL A 603 -19.29 26.29 8.25
C VAL A 603 -18.00 26.21 9.06
N THR A 604 -18.10 26.43 10.38
CA THR A 604 -16.97 26.55 11.32
C THR A 604 -16.98 25.51 12.45
N ASP A 605 -18.03 24.68 12.51
CA ASP A 605 -18.21 23.58 13.45
C ASP A 605 -17.81 22.24 12.81
N GLU A 606 -16.97 21.48 13.50
CA GLU A 606 -16.47 20.16 13.09
C GLU A 606 -17.53 19.06 13.16
N LYS A 607 -18.63 19.29 13.90
CA LYS A 607 -19.77 18.37 14.03
C LYS A 607 -20.90 18.65 13.03
N ALA A 608 -20.79 19.68 12.19
CA ALA A 608 -21.79 20.02 11.19
C ALA A 608 -21.70 19.09 9.97
N THR A 609 -22.59 18.09 9.91
CA THR A 609 -22.62 17.05 8.86
C THR A 609 -23.43 17.41 7.61
N SER A 610 -24.03 18.60 7.54
CA SER A 610 -25.10 18.91 6.59
C SER A 610 -24.83 20.15 5.72
N LEU A 611 -24.96 19.99 4.39
CA LEU A 611 -25.51 21.06 3.55
C LEU A 611 -26.92 21.41 4.08
N ALA A 612 -27.33 22.67 3.94
CA ALA A 612 -28.51 23.18 4.64
C ALA A 612 -29.80 22.38 4.36
N ALA A 613 -30.63 22.21 5.38
CA ALA A 613 -31.93 21.54 5.26
C ALA A 613 -32.81 22.24 4.22
N ALA A 614 -33.53 21.44 3.42
CA ALA A 614 -34.35 21.92 2.30
C ALA A 614 -35.33 23.02 2.71
N SER A 615 -35.28 24.14 2.00
CA SER A 615 -36.14 25.30 2.22
C SER A 615 -37.27 25.38 1.18
N LEU A 616 -38.31 26.16 1.47
CA LEU A 616 -39.39 26.43 0.52
C LEU A 616 -38.91 27.18 -0.74
N ASP A 617 -37.78 27.91 -0.64
CA ASP A 617 -37.19 28.63 -1.77
C ASP A 617 -36.44 27.68 -2.73
N ASP A 618 -35.85 26.59 -2.23
CA ASP A 618 -35.07 25.65 -3.06
C ASP A 618 -35.93 25.01 -4.16
N ALA A 619 -37.18 24.67 -3.86
CA ALA A 619 -38.13 24.15 -4.85
C ALA A 619 -38.46 25.18 -5.97
N VAL A 620 -38.36 26.48 -5.70
CA VAL A 620 -38.51 27.54 -6.71
C VAL A 620 -37.23 27.66 -7.54
N VAL A 621 -36.08 27.72 -6.88
CA VAL A 621 -34.76 27.81 -7.53
C VAL A 621 -34.51 26.60 -8.45
N ILE A 622 -34.80 25.38 -8.01
CA ILE A 622 -34.72 24.14 -8.83
C ILE A 622 -35.53 24.29 -10.13
N ASN A 623 -36.73 24.87 -10.07
CA ASN A 623 -37.54 25.08 -11.27
C ASN A 623 -36.96 26.14 -12.22
N GLU A 624 -36.40 27.24 -11.70
CA GLU A 624 -35.67 28.21 -12.53
C GLU A 624 -34.42 27.62 -13.19
N LEU A 625 -33.64 26.83 -12.44
CA LEU A 625 -32.43 26.18 -12.94
C LEU A 625 -32.79 25.22 -14.08
N ILE A 626 -33.83 24.38 -13.92
CA ILE A 626 -34.34 23.49 -14.97
C ILE A 626 -34.75 24.29 -16.22
N MET A 627 -35.41 25.45 -16.08
CA MET A 627 -35.78 26.29 -17.23
C MET A 627 -34.56 26.86 -17.97
N LYS A 628 -33.53 27.31 -17.25
CA LYS A 628 -32.26 27.79 -17.84
C LYS A 628 -31.52 26.64 -18.54
N LEU A 629 -31.48 25.47 -17.91
CA LEU A 629 -30.80 24.27 -18.39
C LEU A 629 -31.39 23.71 -19.70
N GLU A 630 -32.72 23.79 -19.87
CA GLU A 630 -33.38 23.41 -21.13
C GLU A 630 -33.09 24.42 -22.27
N GLN A 631 -32.99 25.72 -21.97
CA GLN A 631 -32.60 26.74 -22.96
C GLN A 631 -31.15 26.53 -23.46
N ILE A 632 -30.25 26.08 -22.59
CA ILE A 632 -28.86 25.76 -22.97
C ILE A 632 -28.81 24.44 -23.74
N ARG A 633 -29.61 23.44 -23.36
CA ARG A 633 -29.76 22.17 -24.10
C ARG A 633 -30.19 22.40 -25.56
N GLN A 634 -31.05 23.38 -25.82
CA GLN A 634 -31.43 23.78 -27.19
C GLN A 634 -30.30 24.42 -28.01
N LYS A 635 -29.22 24.88 -27.36
CA LYS A 635 -27.99 25.41 -28.01
C LYS A 635 -26.87 24.35 -28.14
N LEU A 636 -27.06 23.16 -27.58
CA LEU A 636 -26.06 22.08 -27.66
C LEU A 636 -26.23 21.26 -28.95
N LEU A 637 -25.12 20.68 -29.43
CA LEU A 637 -25.16 19.72 -30.53
C LEU A 637 -25.92 18.46 -30.08
N PRO A 638 -26.80 17.86 -30.91
CA PRO A 638 -27.66 16.73 -30.49
C PRO A 638 -26.92 15.52 -29.91
N ASN A 639 -25.67 15.31 -30.33
CA ASN A 639 -24.80 14.21 -29.89
C ASN A 639 -23.69 14.67 -28.93
N PHE A 640 -23.77 15.87 -28.34
CA PHE A 640 -22.78 16.33 -27.36
C PHE A 640 -22.78 15.44 -26.12
N ARG A 641 -21.59 14.97 -25.74
CA ARG A 641 -21.32 14.18 -24.53
C ARG A 641 -19.98 14.61 -23.97
N MET A 642 -19.92 14.75 -22.65
CA MET A 642 -18.66 14.97 -21.95
C MET A 642 -17.95 13.63 -21.72
N LYS A 643 -16.66 13.67 -21.39
CA LYS A 643 -15.86 12.49 -21.04
C LYS A 643 -15.47 12.57 -19.57
N PRO A 644 -16.16 11.85 -18.67
CA PRO A 644 -15.72 11.70 -17.28
C PRO A 644 -14.33 11.07 -17.24
N ILE A 645 -13.44 11.65 -16.42
CA ILE A 645 -12.07 11.18 -16.22
C ILE A 645 -12.02 10.45 -14.90
N GLN A 646 -11.86 9.12 -14.94
CA GLN A 646 -11.67 8.31 -13.73
C GLN A 646 -10.23 8.46 -13.22
N PHE A 647 -10.07 8.56 -11.91
CA PHE A 647 -8.75 8.77 -11.30
C PHE A 647 -7.86 7.52 -11.38
N GLU A 648 -6.93 7.51 -12.33
CA GLU A 648 -5.75 6.64 -12.30
C GLU A 648 -4.52 7.39 -11.75
N LYS A 649 -3.81 6.75 -10.83
CA LYS A 649 -2.62 7.24 -10.10
C LYS A 649 -1.30 6.65 -10.60
N ASP A 650 -1.35 5.49 -11.27
CA ASP A 650 -0.19 4.68 -11.69
C ASP A 650 0.19 4.93 -13.17
N ASP A 651 -0.41 5.93 -13.82
CA ASP A 651 0.00 6.45 -15.13
C ASP A 651 0.46 7.90 -14.98
N ASP A 652 1.77 8.11 -14.99
CA ASP A 652 2.40 9.41 -14.81
C ASP A 652 2.28 10.34 -16.05
N THR A 653 1.62 9.89 -17.13
CA THR A 653 1.43 10.66 -18.38
C THR A 653 0.04 11.28 -18.53
N ASN A 654 -0.91 10.94 -17.65
CA ASN A 654 -2.30 11.39 -17.73
C ASN A 654 -2.59 12.77 -17.11
N TYR A 655 -1.61 13.40 -16.45
CA TYR A 655 -1.71 14.67 -15.70
C TYR A 655 -2.61 14.67 -14.44
N HIS A 656 -3.17 13.53 -14.01
CA HIS A 656 -4.04 13.47 -12.84
C HIS A 656 -3.29 13.85 -11.56
N MET A 657 -2.12 13.23 -11.34
CA MET A 657 -1.31 13.52 -10.16
C MET A 657 -0.69 14.92 -10.20
N ASP A 658 -0.41 15.47 -11.38
CA ASP A 658 0.08 16.85 -11.52
C ASP A 658 -1.01 17.87 -11.14
N LEU A 659 -2.28 17.62 -11.50
CA LEU A 659 -3.39 18.45 -11.06
C LEU A 659 -3.65 18.31 -9.55
N ILE A 660 -3.67 17.09 -9.00
CA ILE A 660 -3.91 16.86 -7.56
C ILE A 660 -2.79 17.45 -6.70
N ALA A 661 -1.52 17.23 -7.07
CA ALA A 661 -0.38 17.82 -6.37
C ALA A 661 -0.37 19.35 -6.51
N GLY A 662 -0.69 19.88 -7.71
CA GLY A 662 -0.83 21.31 -7.94
C GLY A 662 -1.91 21.96 -7.06
N LEU A 663 -3.13 21.41 -7.07
CA LEU A 663 -4.22 21.84 -6.18
C LEU A 663 -3.78 21.86 -4.71
N ALA A 664 -3.19 20.75 -4.24
CA ALA A 664 -2.81 20.60 -2.84
C ALA A 664 -1.67 21.54 -2.43
N ASN A 665 -0.64 21.71 -3.27
CA ASN A 665 0.50 22.60 -2.96
C ASN A 665 0.11 24.08 -3.03
N MET A 666 -0.70 24.49 -4.01
CA MET A 666 -1.23 25.86 -4.05
C MET A 666 -2.06 26.18 -2.81
N ARG A 667 -2.91 25.24 -2.37
CA ARG A 667 -3.65 25.41 -1.13
C ARG A 667 -2.75 25.32 0.11
N ALA A 668 -1.72 24.47 0.13
CA ALA A 668 -0.76 24.44 1.22
C ALA A 668 -0.09 25.82 1.39
N ARG A 669 0.34 26.43 0.28
CA ARG A 669 0.93 27.77 0.22
C ARG A 669 -0.02 28.86 0.74
N ASN A 670 -1.34 28.77 0.53
CA ASN A 670 -2.29 29.71 1.14
C ASN A 670 -2.20 29.71 2.68
N TYR A 671 -2.09 28.55 3.31
CA TYR A 671 -2.12 28.39 4.78
C TYR A 671 -0.71 28.28 5.40
N GLY A 672 0.34 28.54 4.62
CA GLY A 672 1.74 28.42 5.05
C GLY A 672 2.17 26.98 5.40
N ILE A 673 1.48 25.98 4.84
CA ILE A 673 1.77 24.55 5.03
C ILE A 673 2.88 24.15 4.05
N LEU A 674 3.79 23.26 4.47
CA LEU A 674 4.88 22.77 3.64
C LEU A 674 4.38 21.98 2.42
N GLU A 675 4.78 22.41 1.22
CA GLU A 675 4.51 21.75 -0.07
C GLU A 675 5.21 20.39 -0.18
N VAL A 676 4.73 19.51 -1.06
CA VAL A 676 5.28 18.15 -1.26
C VAL A 676 5.56 17.82 -2.73
N ASP A 677 6.44 16.83 -2.96
CA ASP A 677 6.70 16.32 -4.31
C ASP A 677 5.54 15.46 -4.84
N LYS A 678 5.52 15.26 -6.16
CA LYS A 678 4.47 14.47 -6.83
C LYS A 678 4.39 13.04 -6.28
N LEU A 679 5.51 12.45 -5.86
CA LEU A 679 5.59 11.14 -5.26
C LEU A 679 4.88 11.08 -3.90
N LYS A 680 5.18 12.00 -2.97
CA LYS A 680 4.51 12.05 -1.66
C LYS A 680 3.01 12.37 -1.81
N ALA A 681 2.64 13.18 -2.79
CA ALA A 681 1.24 13.36 -3.18
C ALA A 681 0.61 12.05 -3.72
N LYS A 682 1.32 11.29 -4.59
CA LYS A 682 0.89 9.99 -5.17
C LYS A 682 0.69 8.93 -4.09
N PHE A 683 1.52 8.91 -3.05
CA PHE A 683 1.30 8.03 -1.87
C PHE A 683 0.02 8.36 -1.10
N ILE A 684 -0.15 9.62 -0.68
CA ILE A 684 -1.26 10.06 0.17
C ILE A 684 -2.59 10.05 -0.60
N ALA A 685 -2.69 10.81 -1.70
CA ALA A 685 -3.94 10.93 -2.47
C ALA A 685 -4.31 9.64 -3.21
N GLY A 686 -3.31 8.87 -3.63
CA GLY A 686 -3.47 7.55 -4.24
C GLY A 686 -3.80 6.43 -3.25
N ARG A 687 -3.73 6.68 -1.94
CA ARG A 687 -3.89 5.68 -0.85
C ARG A 687 -3.03 4.43 -1.08
N ILE A 688 -1.76 4.64 -1.42
CA ILE A 688 -0.85 3.53 -1.74
C ILE A 688 -0.44 2.83 -0.43
N ILE A 689 -0.90 1.59 -0.25
CA ILE A 689 -0.48 0.72 0.84
C ILE A 689 1.01 0.37 0.65
N PRO A 690 1.91 0.71 1.60
CA PRO A 690 3.32 0.35 1.52
C PRO A 690 3.52 -1.16 1.61
N ALA A 691 4.40 -1.74 0.80
CA ALA A 691 4.63 -3.19 0.75
C ALA A 691 6.07 -3.56 0.36
N ILE A 692 6.61 -4.62 0.99
CA ILE A 692 7.91 -5.22 0.69
C ILE A 692 7.81 -6.75 0.71
N ALA A 693 8.55 -7.42 -0.19
CA ALA A 693 8.45 -8.87 -0.40
C ALA A 693 8.81 -9.70 0.85
N THR A 694 9.69 -9.18 1.72
CA THR A 694 10.11 -9.82 2.97
C THR A 694 8.96 -10.01 3.96
N SER A 695 8.16 -8.98 4.21
CA SER A 695 6.97 -9.07 5.07
C SER A 695 5.92 -10.02 4.50
N THR A 696 5.71 -9.98 3.18
CA THR A 696 4.79 -10.89 2.46
C THR A 696 5.24 -12.35 2.59
N ALA A 697 6.53 -12.63 2.39
CA ALA A 697 7.10 -13.97 2.51
C ALA A 697 6.97 -14.50 3.95
N MET A 698 7.29 -13.66 4.95
CA MET A 698 7.17 -14.02 6.36
C MET A 698 5.72 -14.30 6.77
N ALA A 699 4.77 -13.44 6.37
CA ALA A 699 3.35 -13.66 6.63
C ALA A 699 2.84 -14.96 5.98
N THR A 700 3.24 -15.23 4.73
CA THR A 700 2.90 -16.47 4.02
C THR A 700 3.49 -17.70 4.72
N GLY A 701 4.74 -17.63 5.16
CA GLY A 701 5.39 -18.71 5.91
C GLY A 701 4.69 -19.02 7.24
N LEU A 702 4.30 -17.98 7.99
CA LEU A 702 3.51 -18.12 9.22
C LEU A 702 2.14 -18.76 8.95
N VAL A 703 1.46 -18.39 7.85
CA VAL A 703 0.21 -19.05 7.41
C VAL A 703 0.44 -20.53 7.06
N CYS A 704 1.54 -20.88 6.38
CA CYS A 704 1.87 -22.27 6.07
C CYS A 704 2.10 -23.12 7.34
N LEU A 705 2.67 -22.55 8.41
CA LEU A 705 2.85 -23.26 9.68
C LEU A 705 1.51 -23.62 10.36
N GLU A 706 0.52 -22.73 10.27
CA GLU A 706 -0.83 -23.01 10.78
C GLU A 706 -1.64 -23.94 9.84
N LEU A 707 -1.37 -23.93 8.53
CA LEU A 707 -1.98 -24.88 7.57
C LEU A 707 -1.75 -26.34 8.01
N TYR A 708 -0.54 -26.71 8.45
CA TYR A 708 -0.25 -28.08 8.88
C TYR A 708 -1.22 -28.57 9.98
N LYS A 709 -1.59 -27.68 10.91
CA LYS A 709 -2.57 -27.96 11.98
C LYS A 709 -3.98 -28.11 11.42
N VAL A 710 -4.34 -27.33 10.41
CA VAL A 710 -5.64 -27.43 9.74
C VAL A 710 -5.78 -28.70 8.90
N ILE A 711 -4.72 -29.14 8.23
CA ILE A 711 -4.72 -30.41 7.47
C ILE A 711 -4.74 -31.62 8.42
N ASN A 712 -3.93 -31.61 9.47
CA ASN A 712 -3.89 -32.71 10.46
C ASN A 712 -5.21 -32.83 11.25
N GLY A 713 -5.86 -31.70 11.55
CA GLY A 713 -7.12 -31.66 12.30
C GLY A 713 -6.96 -32.10 13.76
N GLY A 714 -8.09 -32.17 14.49
CA GLY A 714 -8.13 -32.61 15.90
C GLY A 714 -7.44 -31.70 16.93
N HIS A 715 -6.86 -30.59 16.49
CA HIS A 715 -6.14 -29.62 17.31
C HIS A 715 -7.06 -28.81 18.25
N LYS A 716 -6.49 -28.38 19.38
CA LYS A 716 -7.14 -27.47 20.34
C LYS A 716 -6.95 -26.01 19.94
N LEU A 717 -7.73 -25.12 20.55
CA LEU A 717 -7.51 -23.67 20.48
C LEU A 717 -6.09 -23.28 20.90
N GLU A 718 -5.61 -23.88 22.00
CA GLU A 718 -4.26 -23.78 22.58
C GLU A 718 -3.13 -24.11 21.58
N ASP A 719 -3.40 -24.84 20.49
CA ASP A 719 -2.39 -25.22 19.49
C ASP A 719 -2.18 -24.14 18.42
N TYR A 720 -3.21 -23.34 18.10
CA TYR A 720 -3.18 -22.35 17.02
C TYR A 720 -2.52 -21.03 17.45
N ARG A 721 -1.94 -20.28 16.51
CA ARG A 721 -1.33 -18.97 16.79
C ARG A 721 -1.70 -17.91 15.75
N ASN A 722 -2.38 -16.87 16.22
CA ASN A 722 -2.44 -15.58 15.53
C ASN A 722 -1.10 -14.87 15.76
N THR A 723 -0.41 -14.45 14.70
CA THR A 723 0.91 -13.80 14.83
C THR A 723 0.82 -12.35 14.39
N PHE A 724 1.39 -11.43 15.16
CA PHE A 724 1.58 -10.03 14.81
C PHE A 724 3.08 -9.73 14.82
N ALA A 725 3.63 -9.21 13.74
CA ALA A 725 5.07 -8.97 13.61
C ALA A 725 5.40 -7.62 12.98
N ASN A 726 6.57 -7.08 13.31
CA ASN A 726 7.10 -5.84 12.76
C ASN A 726 8.63 -5.91 12.57
N LEU A 727 9.05 -6.11 11.32
CA LEU A 727 10.45 -6.23 10.90
C LEU A 727 11.27 -4.93 11.07
N ALA A 728 10.63 -3.79 11.37
CA ALA A 728 11.33 -2.55 11.70
C ALA A 728 11.71 -2.44 13.21
N LEU A 729 11.17 -3.31 14.06
CA LEU A 729 11.49 -3.41 15.50
C LEU A 729 11.96 -4.81 15.90
N PRO A 730 12.31 -5.68 14.93
CA PRO A 730 12.25 -7.15 15.03
C PRO A 730 11.22 -7.76 15.99
N LEU A 731 10.05 -7.14 16.16
CA LEU A 731 9.07 -7.54 17.16
C LEU A 731 8.18 -8.66 16.63
N PHE A 732 7.99 -9.72 17.42
CA PHE A 732 7.05 -10.81 17.18
C PHE A 732 6.15 -10.98 18.40
N SER A 733 4.84 -11.04 18.19
CA SER A 733 3.84 -11.25 19.23
C SER A 733 2.85 -12.31 18.75
N MET A 734 2.92 -13.50 19.33
CA MET A 734 2.00 -14.60 19.05
C MET A 734 0.93 -14.68 20.14
N ALA A 735 -0.32 -14.88 19.74
CA ALA A 735 -1.47 -15.00 20.62
C ALA A 735 -2.34 -16.20 20.21
N GLU A 736 -3.07 -16.77 21.17
CA GLU A 736 -4.10 -17.77 20.89
C GLU A 736 -5.31 -17.08 20.22
N PRO A 737 -6.00 -17.73 19.26
CA PRO A 737 -7.23 -17.19 18.70
C PRO A 737 -8.33 -17.06 19.77
N VAL A 738 -9.22 -16.07 19.60
CA VAL A 738 -10.36 -15.89 20.50
C VAL A 738 -11.41 -16.99 20.22
N PRO A 739 -11.98 -17.68 21.23
CA PRO A 739 -13.07 -18.63 21.03
C PRO A 739 -14.38 -17.92 20.64
N PRO A 740 -15.30 -18.59 19.92
CA PRO A 740 -16.54 -17.95 19.51
C PRO A 740 -17.44 -17.65 20.72
N LYS A 741 -18.13 -16.51 20.70
CA LYS A 741 -19.14 -16.14 21.71
C LYS A 741 -20.22 -17.23 21.77
N ILE A 742 -20.28 -17.97 22.88
CA ILE A 742 -21.34 -18.94 23.17
C ILE A 742 -22.55 -18.19 23.75
N ILE A 743 -23.66 -18.22 23.03
CA ILE A 743 -24.96 -17.77 23.49
C ILE A 743 -25.65 -18.97 24.15
N LYS A 744 -26.30 -18.76 25.30
CA LYS A 744 -27.03 -19.80 26.05
C LYS A 744 -28.44 -19.32 26.32
N TYR A 745 -29.42 -20.18 26.06
CA TYR A 745 -30.83 -19.89 26.23
C TYR A 745 -31.59 -21.16 26.58
N LYS A 746 -32.18 -21.21 27.78
CA LYS A 746 -32.79 -22.42 28.36
C LYS A 746 -31.79 -23.60 28.25
N ASP A 747 -32.21 -24.76 27.76
CA ASP A 747 -31.33 -25.93 27.55
C ASP A 747 -30.53 -25.88 26.23
N MET A 748 -30.64 -24.80 25.44
CA MET A 748 -29.94 -24.62 24.17
C MET A 748 -28.71 -23.72 24.31
N SER A 749 -27.67 -24.01 23.53
CA SER A 749 -26.52 -23.11 23.35
C SER A 749 -26.03 -23.15 21.91
N TRP A 750 -25.56 -22.01 21.41
CA TRP A 750 -25.08 -21.87 20.03
C TRP A 750 -23.99 -20.80 19.93
N THR A 751 -23.36 -20.74 18.76
CA THR A 751 -22.29 -19.84 18.37
C THR A 751 -22.59 -19.22 17.00
N VAL A 752 -21.70 -18.34 16.53
CA VAL A 752 -21.76 -17.78 15.16
C VAL A 752 -21.64 -18.85 14.05
N TRP A 753 -21.10 -20.03 14.35
CA TRP A 753 -20.93 -21.13 13.39
C TRP A 753 -22.18 -21.99 13.22
N ASP A 754 -23.12 -21.92 14.17
CA ASP A 754 -24.32 -22.74 14.15
C ASP A 754 -25.33 -22.28 13.09
N ARG A 755 -26.13 -23.23 12.63
CA ARG A 755 -27.18 -23.00 11.64
C ARG A 755 -28.38 -23.90 11.91
N TRP A 756 -29.57 -23.31 11.90
CA TRP A 756 -30.81 -24.07 12.04
C TRP A 756 -31.35 -24.47 10.66
N ILE A 757 -31.25 -25.77 10.35
CA ILE A 757 -31.64 -26.33 9.06
C ILE A 757 -33.07 -26.85 9.15
N ILE A 758 -34.01 -26.17 8.50
CA ILE A 758 -35.41 -26.58 8.40
C ILE A 758 -35.61 -27.38 7.11
N LYS A 759 -36.19 -28.58 7.21
CA LYS A 759 -36.47 -29.43 6.04
C LYS A 759 -37.82 -29.04 5.42
N GLY A 760 -37.82 -28.70 4.13
CA GLY A 760 -39.00 -28.26 3.39
C GLY A 760 -39.07 -26.73 3.22
N ASN A 761 -40.19 -26.30 2.66
CA ASN A 761 -40.53 -24.88 2.42
C ASN A 761 -41.76 -24.53 3.27
N PRO A 762 -41.58 -24.16 4.56
CA PRO A 762 -42.67 -23.87 5.48
C PRO A 762 -43.37 -22.55 5.13
N THR A 763 -44.57 -22.36 5.69
CA THR A 763 -45.23 -21.06 5.80
C THR A 763 -44.57 -20.16 6.84
N LEU A 764 -44.78 -18.85 6.74
CA LEU A 764 -44.36 -17.92 7.80
C LEU A 764 -44.98 -18.28 9.16
N ARG A 765 -46.25 -18.72 9.19
CA ARG A 765 -46.91 -19.20 10.41
C ARG A 765 -46.22 -20.42 11.03
N GLU A 766 -45.83 -21.41 10.21
CA GLU A 766 -45.12 -22.61 10.69
C GLU A 766 -43.72 -22.28 11.21
N LEU A 767 -42.98 -21.36 10.58
CA LEU A 767 -41.69 -20.91 11.08
C LEU A 767 -41.81 -20.14 12.40
N LEU A 768 -42.74 -19.18 12.48
CA LEU A 768 -42.97 -18.41 13.70
C LEU A 768 -43.35 -19.35 14.86
N LYS A 769 -44.24 -20.32 14.62
CA LYS A 769 -44.56 -21.33 15.63
C LYS A 769 -43.36 -22.21 15.99
N TRP A 770 -42.51 -22.60 15.03
CA TRP A 770 -41.30 -23.40 15.31
C TRP A 770 -40.28 -22.67 16.22
N LEU A 771 -40.34 -21.33 16.26
CA LEU A 771 -39.58 -20.49 17.20
C LEU A 771 -40.35 -20.31 18.53
N GLU A 772 -41.67 -20.12 18.49
CA GLU A 772 -42.56 -20.08 19.67
C GLU A 772 -42.50 -21.39 20.49
N ASP A 773 -42.45 -22.57 19.83
CA ASP A 773 -42.26 -23.89 20.44
C ASP A 773 -40.87 -24.04 21.11
N LYS A 774 -39.96 -23.06 20.95
CA LYS A 774 -38.67 -22.92 21.66
C LYS A 774 -38.68 -21.77 22.69
N GLY A 775 -39.78 -21.00 22.75
CA GLY A 775 -39.88 -19.73 23.45
C GLY A 775 -38.98 -18.66 22.85
N LEU A 776 -39.01 -18.46 21.53
CA LEU A 776 -38.30 -17.40 20.82
C LEU A 776 -39.31 -16.59 20.00
N ASN A 777 -39.51 -15.33 20.40
CA ASN A 777 -40.57 -14.46 19.89
C ASN A 777 -40.05 -13.67 18.68
N ALA A 778 -40.18 -14.26 17.49
CA ALA A 778 -39.65 -13.71 16.25
C ALA A 778 -40.43 -12.48 15.73
N TYR A 779 -39.97 -11.28 16.08
CA TYR A 779 -40.58 -10.01 15.66
C TYR A 779 -40.19 -9.57 14.24
N SER A 780 -39.12 -10.11 13.65
CA SER A 780 -38.62 -9.68 12.34
C SER A 780 -38.00 -10.84 11.53
N ILE A 781 -38.34 -10.96 10.24
CA ILE A 781 -37.78 -11.97 9.31
C ILE A 781 -37.41 -11.29 7.99
N SER A 782 -36.15 -11.42 7.55
CA SER A 782 -35.62 -10.83 6.32
C SER A 782 -34.89 -11.82 5.42
N PHE A 783 -34.81 -11.46 4.14
CA PHE A 783 -34.01 -12.11 3.11
C PHE A 783 -33.15 -11.05 2.42
N GLY A 784 -31.84 -11.07 2.69
CA GLY A 784 -30.95 -9.96 2.33
C GLY A 784 -31.44 -8.64 2.94
N SER A 785 -31.54 -7.59 2.14
CA SER A 785 -32.09 -6.28 2.53
C SER A 785 -33.62 -6.22 2.60
N CYS A 786 -34.34 -7.30 2.26
CA CYS A 786 -35.79 -7.28 2.10
C CYS A 786 -36.54 -7.92 3.28
N LEU A 787 -37.53 -7.21 3.81
CA LEU A 787 -38.31 -7.62 4.99
C LEU A 787 -39.51 -8.50 4.58
N LEU A 788 -39.44 -9.81 4.88
CA LEU A 788 -40.49 -10.77 4.54
C LEU A 788 -41.69 -10.65 5.50
N TYR A 789 -41.40 -10.55 6.79
CA TYR A 789 -42.36 -10.37 7.89
C TYR A 789 -41.76 -9.48 8.96
N ASN A 790 -42.62 -8.71 9.64
CA ASN A 790 -42.27 -8.00 10.88
C ASN A 790 -43.57 -7.67 11.64
N SER A 791 -43.53 -7.80 12.97
CA SER A 791 -44.70 -7.70 13.87
C SER A 791 -45.39 -6.33 13.83
N MET A 792 -44.64 -5.24 13.63
CA MET A 792 -45.14 -3.86 13.66
C MET A 792 -46.01 -3.47 12.46
N PHE A 793 -45.95 -4.23 11.35
CA PHE A 793 -46.64 -3.90 10.11
C PHE A 793 -47.90 -4.77 9.90
N PRO A 794 -49.13 -4.26 10.09
CA PRO A 794 -50.35 -5.07 9.99
C PRO A 794 -50.52 -5.80 8.66
N ARG A 795 -50.08 -5.19 7.55
CA ARG A 795 -50.10 -5.80 6.20
C ARG A 795 -49.24 -7.06 6.08
N HIS A 796 -48.26 -7.28 6.94
CA HIS A 796 -47.47 -8.51 6.92
C HIS A 796 -48.25 -9.72 7.47
N LYS A 797 -49.35 -9.49 8.21
CA LYS A 797 -50.25 -10.56 8.65
C LYS A 797 -50.99 -11.25 7.49
N GLU A 798 -51.14 -10.57 6.35
CA GLU A 798 -51.69 -11.14 5.10
C GLU A 798 -50.74 -12.17 4.43
N ARG A 799 -49.46 -12.22 4.86
CA ARG A 799 -48.44 -13.14 4.31
C ARG A 799 -48.30 -14.43 5.12
N MET A 800 -48.91 -14.53 6.29
CA MET A 800 -48.66 -15.60 7.28
C MET A 800 -48.81 -17.02 6.73
N ASP A 801 -49.82 -17.24 5.89
CA ASP A 801 -50.14 -18.55 5.31
C ASP A 801 -49.45 -18.81 3.95
N LYS A 802 -48.60 -17.87 3.49
CA LYS A 802 -47.73 -18.07 2.33
C LYS A 802 -46.42 -18.73 2.74
N LYS A 803 -45.84 -19.50 1.82
CA LYS A 803 -44.52 -20.12 1.99
C LYS A 803 -43.41 -19.07 1.87
N ILE A 804 -42.34 -19.23 2.66
CA ILE A 804 -41.27 -18.21 2.77
C ILE A 804 -40.64 -17.92 1.39
N VAL A 805 -40.41 -18.95 0.58
CA VAL A 805 -39.91 -18.80 -0.81
C VAL A 805 -40.82 -17.94 -1.68
N ASP A 806 -42.14 -18.09 -1.55
CA ASP A 806 -43.09 -17.36 -2.40
C ASP A 806 -43.21 -15.91 -1.94
N VAL A 807 -43.11 -15.65 -0.62
CA VAL A 807 -42.97 -14.28 -0.10
C VAL A 807 -41.64 -13.64 -0.54
N ALA A 808 -40.53 -14.38 -0.58
CA ALA A 808 -39.25 -13.87 -1.08
C ALA A 808 -39.30 -13.52 -2.57
N ARG A 809 -40.00 -14.32 -3.40
CA ARG A 809 -40.27 -13.99 -4.81
C ARG A 809 -41.13 -12.75 -4.96
N GLU A 810 -42.23 -12.64 -4.21
CA GLU A 810 -43.16 -11.50 -4.29
C GLU A 810 -42.54 -10.19 -3.79
N VAL A 811 -41.83 -10.23 -2.66
CA VAL A 811 -41.40 -9.01 -1.94
C VAL A 811 -39.97 -8.61 -2.30
N ALA A 812 -39.04 -9.57 -2.32
CA ALA A 812 -37.63 -9.31 -2.61
C ALA A 812 -37.28 -9.46 -4.10
N LYS A 813 -38.26 -9.82 -4.95
CA LYS A 813 -38.06 -10.20 -6.37
C LYS A 813 -36.99 -11.28 -6.54
N ALA A 814 -36.87 -12.17 -5.55
CA ALA A 814 -35.79 -13.14 -5.48
C ALA A 814 -35.92 -14.22 -6.57
N GLU A 815 -35.14 -14.09 -7.65
CA GLU A 815 -34.89 -15.19 -8.57
C GLU A 815 -34.09 -16.28 -7.86
N LEU A 816 -34.70 -17.44 -7.66
CA LEU A 816 -34.05 -18.64 -7.13
C LEU A 816 -33.72 -19.58 -8.30
N PRO A 817 -32.45 -19.71 -8.71
CA PRO A 817 -32.07 -20.56 -9.83
C PRO A 817 -32.40 -22.04 -9.55
N PRO A 818 -32.65 -22.88 -10.57
CA PRO A 818 -32.99 -24.30 -10.38
C PRO A 818 -31.98 -25.11 -9.55
N TYR A 819 -30.71 -24.68 -9.54
CA TYR A 819 -29.62 -25.30 -8.76
C TYR A 819 -29.59 -24.87 -7.28
N ARG A 820 -30.35 -23.85 -6.85
CA ARG A 820 -30.35 -23.38 -5.46
C ARG A 820 -31.43 -24.11 -4.66
N HIS A 821 -31.03 -25.20 -4.00
CA HIS A 821 -31.93 -26.05 -3.23
C HIS A 821 -32.20 -25.58 -1.78
N HIS A 822 -31.78 -24.37 -1.40
CA HIS A 822 -31.98 -23.80 -0.06
C HIS A 822 -32.28 -22.29 -0.10
N LEU A 823 -33.04 -21.80 0.88
CA LEU A 823 -33.27 -20.38 1.14
C LEU A 823 -32.78 -20.02 2.55
N ASP A 824 -31.88 -19.05 2.66
CA ASP A 824 -31.31 -18.60 3.92
C ASP A 824 -31.97 -17.28 4.35
N ILE A 825 -32.42 -17.21 5.60
CA ILE A 825 -33.10 -16.05 6.17
C ILE A 825 -32.40 -15.59 7.44
N VAL A 826 -32.51 -14.30 7.73
CA VAL A 826 -32.12 -13.70 9.01
C VAL A 826 -33.40 -13.41 9.78
N VAL A 827 -33.38 -13.71 11.08
CA VAL A 827 -34.54 -13.58 11.96
C VAL A 827 -34.06 -12.92 13.25
N ALA A 828 -34.78 -11.89 13.70
CA ALA A 828 -34.58 -11.28 15.00
C ALA A 828 -35.72 -11.73 15.94
N CYS A 829 -35.35 -12.09 17.16
CA CYS A 829 -36.23 -12.65 18.18
C CYS A 829 -36.04 -11.92 19.49
N GLU A 830 -37.13 -11.81 20.25
CA GLU A 830 -37.09 -11.55 21.69
C GLU A 830 -37.20 -12.89 22.46
N ASP A 831 -36.82 -12.91 23.74
CA ASP A 831 -37.09 -14.02 24.66
C ASP A 831 -38.47 -13.91 25.35
N ASP A 832 -38.71 -14.65 26.43
CA ASP A 832 -39.96 -14.56 27.22
C ASP A 832 -39.99 -13.34 28.19
N GLU A 833 -38.90 -12.56 28.26
CA GLU A 833 -38.73 -11.37 29.11
C GLU A 833 -38.58 -10.07 28.26
N ASP A 834 -38.98 -10.12 26.98
CA ASP A 834 -38.87 -9.04 25.98
C ASP A 834 -37.41 -8.57 25.68
N ASN A 835 -36.39 -9.41 25.89
CA ASN A 835 -34.99 -9.09 25.53
C ASN A 835 -34.63 -9.59 24.12
N ASP A 836 -34.01 -8.73 23.31
CA ASP A 836 -33.38 -9.11 22.02
C ASP A 836 -32.37 -10.27 22.18
N ILE A 837 -32.51 -11.32 21.37
CA ILE A 837 -31.60 -12.47 21.35
C ILE A 837 -31.10 -12.83 19.95
N ASP A 838 -29.78 -12.76 19.76
CA ASP A 838 -29.05 -13.21 18.56
C ASP A 838 -29.24 -14.73 18.37
N ILE A 839 -29.99 -15.16 17.35
CA ILE A 839 -30.18 -16.59 17.01
C ILE A 839 -29.38 -17.02 15.77
N PRO A 840 -29.08 -18.34 15.60
CA PRO A 840 -28.37 -18.85 14.44
C PRO A 840 -29.10 -18.59 13.12
N GLN A 841 -28.34 -18.47 12.03
CA GLN A 841 -28.93 -18.34 10.69
C GLN A 841 -29.84 -19.53 10.38
N ILE A 842 -31.02 -19.26 9.80
CA ILE A 842 -31.99 -20.30 9.45
C ILE A 842 -31.92 -20.57 7.94
N SER A 843 -31.77 -21.84 7.58
CA SER A 843 -31.74 -22.29 6.17
C SER A 843 -32.85 -23.30 5.90
N CYS A 844 -33.78 -22.96 5.00
CA CYS A 844 -34.89 -23.82 4.58
C CYS A 844 -34.48 -24.65 3.35
N LEU A 845 -34.42 -25.98 3.48
CA LEU A 845 -34.08 -26.91 2.39
C LEU A 845 -35.30 -27.22 1.52
N LEU A 846 -35.26 -26.76 0.27
CA LEU A 846 -36.40 -26.77 -0.64
C LEU A 846 -36.59 -28.12 -1.37
N LEU A 847 -35.51 -28.91 -1.49
CA LEU A 847 -35.50 -30.28 -2.03
C LEU A 847 -34.52 -31.14 -1.21
N GLY A 848 -34.70 -32.47 -1.24
CA GLY A 848 -33.95 -33.44 -0.44
C GLY A 848 -32.49 -33.72 -0.86
N GLY A 849 -31.79 -32.73 -1.42
CA GLY A 849 -30.38 -32.86 -1.77
C GLY A 849 -29.45 -32.75 -0.55
N ALA A 850 -28.34 -33.48 -0.56
CA ALA A 850 -27.29 -33.35 0.44
C ALA A 850 -26.48 -32.05 0.26
N PHE A 851 -25.89 -31.55 1.35
CA PHE A 851 -25.07 -30.33 1.33
C PHE A 851 -23.64 -30.67 0.85
N VAL A 852 -23.45 -30.69 -0.47
CA VAL A 852 -22.14 -31.04 -1.08
C VAL A 852 -21.09 -29.97 -0.72
N SER A 853 -19.94 -30.42 -0.23
CA SER A 853 -18.89 -29.59 0.36
C SER A 853 -17.51 -30.09 -0.10
N ASN A 854 -16.95 -29.48 -1.14
CA ASN A 854 -15.58 -29.74 -1.59
C ASN A 854 -14.66 -28.52 -1.36
N THR A 855 -13.40 -28.82 -1.05
CA THR A 855 -12.22 -27.92 -1.04
C THR A 855 -12.11 -26.95 0.16
N LEU A 856 -10.87 -26.66 0.56
CA LEU A 856 -10.47 -25.64 1.53
C LEU A 856 -10.54 -24.22 0.91
N CYS A 857 -10.19 -23.20 1.69
CA CYS A 857 -10.00 -21.82 1.24
C CYS A 857 -8.72 -21.19 1.85
N TRP A 858 -8.19 -20.19 1.15
CA TRP A 858 -6.87 -19.57 1.34
C TRP A 858 -6.88 -18.17 0.73
N PHE A 859 -6.21 -17.16 1.33
CA PHE A 859 -5.79 -15.95 0.61
C PHE A 859 -4.64 -15.21 1.30
N SER A 860 -3.98 -14.31 0.57
CA SER A 860 -3.12 -13.25 1.10
C SER A 860 -3.26 -12.00 0.22
N GLN A 861 -3.29 -10.81 0.82
CA GLN A 861 -3.57 -9.57 0.09
C GLN A 861 -2.38 -9.06 -0.75
N VAL A 862 -2.17 -9.66 -1.92
CA VAL A 862 -1.29 -9.09 -2.97
C VAL A 862 -1.98 -9.17 -4.33
N GLY A 863 -2.36 -8.02 -4.88
CA GLY A 863 -3.10 -7.95 -6.14
C GLY A 863 -2.23 -8.20 -7.38
N TRP A 864 -2.47 -9.30 -8.09
CA TRP A 864 -1.97 -9.54 -9.45
C TRP A 864 -3.10 -9.98 -10.38
N VAL A 865 -3.26 -9.26 -11.50
CA VAL A 865 -4.25 -9.57 -12.53
C VAL A 865 -3.69 -10.63 -13.48
N LEU A 866 -4.11 -11.88 -13.31
CA LEU A 866 -3.84 -12.96 -14.26
C LEU A 866 -4.93 -13.04 -15.33
N SER A 867 -4.53 -13.23 -16.59
CA SER A 867 -5.42 -13.12 -17.74
C SER A 867 -6.16 -14.43 -18.08
N GLU A 868 -7.40 -14.27 -18.55
CA GLU A 868 -8.48 -15.27 -18.63
C GLU A 868 -8.27 -16.45 -19.61
N THR A 869 -7.08 -16.63 -20.18
CA THR A 869 -6.88 -17.41 -21.42
C THR A 869 -6.42 -18.87 -21.26
N HIS A 870 -6.04 -19.32 -20.05
CA HIS A 870 -5.45 -20.66 -19.86
C HIS A 870 -6.37 -21.73 -19.24
N CYS A 871 -7.59 -21.40 -18.79
CA CYS A 871 -8.47 -22.35 -18.09
C CYS A 871 -9.20 -23.40 -18.98
N ARG A 872 -8.84 -23.57 -20.26
CA ARG A 872 -9.61 -24.43 -21.20
C ARG A 872 -9.07 -25.84 -21.44
N CYS A 873 -7.94 -26.24 -20.85
CA CYS A 873 -7.33 -27.56 -21.10
C CYS A 873 -7.52 -28.60 -19.99
N TRP A 874 -8.23 -28.28 -18.90
CA TRP A 874 -8.40 -29.15 -17.71
C TRP A 874 -9.89 -29.43 -17.40
N HIS A 875 -10.63 -29.91 -18.41
CA HIS A 875 -12.08 -30.13 -18.31
C HIS A 875 -12.60 -31.34 -19.12
N ALA A 876 -11.74 -32.32 -19.41
CA ALA A 876 -12.05 -33.41 -20.35
C ALA A 876 -11.90 -34.86 -19.81
N GLU A 877 -11.23 -35.08 -18.67
CA GLU A 877 -10.76 -36.44 -18.26
C GLU A 877 -11.25 -36.92 -16.87
N LEU A 878 -12.25 -36.28 -16.26
CA LEU A 878 -12.87 -36.72 -14.99
C LEU A 878 -14.37 -37.01 -15.17
N MET A 879 -14.69 -37.92 -16.10
CA MET A 879 -16.04 -38.42 -16.41
C MET A 879 -16.06 -39.94 -16.66
N LEU A 880 -15.10 -40.68 -16.10
CA LEU A 880 -15.10 -42.14 -16.01
C LEU A 880 -14.61 -42.53 -14.60
N ASP A 881 -15.24 -43.58 -14.06
CA ASP A 881 -15.16 -44.15 -12.70
C ASP A 881 -15.66 -43.28 -11.53
#